data_AF-A0A2K0TSW1-F1
#
_entry.id   AF-A0A2K0TSW1-F1
#
_cell.length_a   1.000
_cell.length_b   1.000
_cell.length_c   1.000
_cell.angle_alpha   90.00
_cell.angle_beta   90.00
_cell.angle_gamma   90.00
#
_symmetry.space_group_name_H-M   'P 1'
#
loop_
_entity.id
_entity.type
_entity.pdbx_description
1 polymer ?
#
loop_
_entity_poly.entity_id
_entity_poly.type
_entity_poly.pdbx_seq_one_letter_code
_entity_poly.pdbx_strand_id
1 'polypeptide(L)'
;MSPRISRLSAVAALAAVASAATASVSTSKPAEPCAQIAKLAAGGTPIFSSQLGLACLESIPFKSDLAVSFIDEYSKYLQWQSTIEILRNPPPGSLSATVDLVGGLSTIRNRAAANLYKSQYDFDRDLSLLISSANDGHLAISPCSFAIQFGITTSLVSLSTDGVAMPRLYTLNDGRLLAGGNKDVSPVALINGVGAEAYVEQLSSFQGLQDPDARYNTMLSNVPIGLAGSRTNSGFANYAAFPGVHEFNLTYANGTRDSIPLVAVSTIDGNFTSTTGDELWDAVCAPLPATTDSSSKKLKRGGNTTKVSKRQADATELPAPSGYPKPVVKDPFNVMVGYFSEETSLKDVAIMTVSSFETSGEGIPDDETRNFAIEAQSFVNKAVAAGKSKIIVDVTNNPGGTVDSGFALLSIFFPNMTIFSATRIRSVPETQFIFDTASRSKDPETIENFRGAGFLISNLVQPDQKTGFDSDSDFLGPFDVLDVPSTAISAENNFLSGNATDAPINIFGKGGVLNGTEPPYNPEDIIILTDGQCSSTCTIFINHMIPYGVRVVANGGRPQVGPMQGIGGVKGAQVQELSTLSTIYEFTTQVVQNATDAKKPLFTSKELDAFKDHIPLTLEQFPIRLTSGSVNYRNAFAPFDDQTPTHFIYQPADCRIFYTPASLISPEAKWGNVADAIWGKGGCAFSVAAPPPLLTDKPSSTSSSKPASTTAAGKKKTQSSAHKAVGLLLAMAEGLKPQ
;
A
#
# COMPACT_ATOMS: atom_id res chain seq x y z
N MET A 1 20.57 -54.48 -8.70
CA MET A 1 19.55 -55.55 -8.74
C MET A 1 19.20 -55.91 -7.30
N SER A 2 17.90 -55.87 -7.00
CA SER A 2 17.17 -56.13 -5.74
C SER A 2 17.45 -57.52 -5.09
N PRO A 3 16.77 -57.95 -3.99
CA PRO A 3 15.76 -57.28 -3.13
C PRO A 3 16.00 -57.44 -1.59
N ARG A 4 15.58 -56.51 -0.72
CA ARG A 4 14.28 -56.35 -0.01
C ARG A 4 13.77 -57.57 0.79
N ILE A 5 13.70 -57.41 2.12
CA ILE A 5 12.75 -58.06 3.06
C ILE A 5 12.40 -57.01 4.13
N SER A 6 11.24 -56.35 4.05
CA SER A 6 10.01 -56.59 4.83
C SER A 6 10.20 -56.64 6.35
N ARG A 7 9.67 -55.65 7.08
CA ARG A 7 9.45 -55.70 8.54
C ARG A 7 7.95 -55.57 8.81
N LEU A 8 7.40 -56.59 9.44
CA LEU A 8 6.10 -56.62 10.08
C LEU A 8 6.28 -56.58 11.61
N SER A 9 5.31 -55.96 12.26
CA SER A 9 5.18 -55.60 13.66
C SER A 9 5.34 -56.74 14.67
N ALA A 10 5.78 -56.38 15.89
CA ALA A 10 5.46 -57.11 17.10
C ALA A 10 5.31 -56.14 18.28
N VAL A 11 4.11 -56.10 18.86
CA VAL A 11 3.79 -55.58 20.19
C VAL A 11 3.74 -56.80 21.13
N ALA A 12 4.42 -56.74 22.27
CA ALA A 12 4.07 -57.57 23.44
C ALA A 12 4.60 -56.91 24.73
N ALA A 13 3.74 -56.98 25.76
CA ALA A 13 3.75 -56.23 27.02
C ALA A 13 4.56 -56.88 28.18
N LEU A 14 4.55 -56.13 29.31
CA LEU A 14 4.66 -56.47 30.75
C LEU A 14 5.89 -55.85 31.44
N ALA A 15 5.86 -55.32 32.66
CA ALA A 15 4.81 -55.03 33.65
C ALA A 15 5.42 -54.09 34.71
N ALA A 16 4.56 -53.49 35.52
CA ALA A 16 4.85 -52.45 36.50
C ALA A 16 5.76 -52.87 37.67
N VAL A 17 6.53 -51.91 38.19
CA VAL A 17 6.74 -51.73 39.63
C VAL A 17 6.62 -50.24 39.95
N ALA A 18 5.56 -49.89 40.69
CA ALA A 18 5.39 -48.57 41.27
C ALA A 18 6.25 -48.45 42.54
N SER A 19 6.98 -47.35 42.67
CA SER A 19 7.45 -46.86 43.96
C SER A 19 7.17 -45.37 44.01
N ALA A 20 6.20 -45.03 44.86
CA ALA A 20 5.80 -43.66 45.14
C ALA A 20 6.93 -42.94 45.89
N ALA A 21 7.51 -41.93 45.25
CA ALA A 21 8.17 -40.84 45.92
C ALA A 21 7.35 -39.58 45.63
N THR A 22 6.52 -39.18 46.59
CA THR A 22 5.82 -37.89 46.58
C THR A 22 6.86 -36.79 46.77
N ALA A 23 7.47 -36.35 45.68
CA ALA A 23 8.08 -35.04 45.61
C ALA A 23 6.92 -34.04 45.46
N SER A 24 6.62 -33.31 46.51
CA SER A 24 5.77 -32.13 46.49
C SER A 24 6.44 -31.07 45.61
N VAL A 25 6.18 -31.16 44.30
CA VAL A 25 6.43 -30.06 43.37
C VAL A 25 5.42 -28.99 43.71
N SER A 26 5.89 -27.92 44.35
CA SER A 26 5.22 -26.64 44.31
C SER A 26 5.05 -26.27 42.83
N THR A 27 3.88 -26.57 42.27
CA THR A 27 3.48 -26.11 40.95
C THR A 27 3.17 -24.62 41.08
N SER A 28 4.20 -23.77 41.10
CA SER A 28 4.00 -22.37 40.76
C SER A 28 3.40 -22.36 39.37
N LYS A 29 2.14 -21.94 39.23
CA LYS A 29 1.56 -21.67 37.91
C LYS A 29 2.57 -20.80 37.14
N PRO A 30 2.89 -21.13 35.87
CA PRO A 30 3.68 -20.24 35.04
C PRO A 30 3.07 -18.84 35.13
N ALA A 31 3.90 -17.81 35.32
CA ALA A 31 3.41 -16.44 35.37
C ALA A 31 2.68 -16.13 34.06
N GLU A 32 1.51 -15.50 34.15
CA GLU A 32 0.70 -15.14 32.99
C GLU A 32 1.53 -14.27 32.00
N PRO A 33 1.56 -14.59 30.69
CA PRO A 33 2.43 -13.90 29.73
C PRO A 33 2.26 -12.38 29.67
N CYS A 34 1.03 -11.88 29.60
CA CYS A 34 0.71 -10.46 29.59
C CYS A 34 1.12 -9.79 30.92
N ALA A 35 0.93 -10.44 32.08
CA ALA A 35 1.42 -9.93 33.36
C ALA A 35 2.95 -9.74 33.39
N GLN A 36 3.70 -10.64 32.75
CA GLN A 36 5.16 -10.48 32.62
C GLN A 36 5.51 -9.28 31.73
N ILE A 37 4.81 -9.08 30.62
CA ILE A 37 4.99 -7.89 29.75
C ILE A 37 4.65 -6.62 30.51
N ALA A 38 3.53 -6.57 31.23
CA ALA A 38 3.13 -5.42 32.03
C ALA A 38 4.20 -5.06 33.08
N LYS A 39 4.81 -6.06 33.71
CA LYS A 39 5.95 -5.85 34.63
C LYS A 39 7.19 -5.30 33.93
N LEU A 40 7.52 -5.79 32.74
CA LEU A 40 8.65 -5.28 31.93
C LEU A 40 8.40 -3.83 31.48
N ALA A 41 7.19 -3.53 31.02
CA ALA A 41 6.78 -2.19 30.62
C ALA A 41 6.83 -1.21 31.80
N ALA A 42 6.32 -1.60 32.98
CA ALA A 42 6.44 -0.81 34.21
C ALA A 42 7.90 -0.55 34.63
N GLY A 43 8.82 -1.47 34.28
CA GLY A 43 10.26 -1.32 34.47
C GLY A 43 10.98 -0.55 33.36
N GLY A 44 10.26 0.02 32.39
CA GLY A 44 10.85 0.77 31.26
C GLY A 44 11.56 -0.10 30.23
N THR A 45 11.19 -1.38 30.13
CA THR A 45 11.74 -2.33 29.14
C THR A 45 10.71 -2.58 28.03
N PRO A 46 10.75 -1.84 26.90
CA PRO A 46 9.74 -1.95 25.85
C PRO A 46 9.94 -3.15 24.92
N ILE A 47 11.13 -3.77 24.93
CA ILE A 47 11.50 -4.89 24.06
C ILE A 47 11.63 -6.17 24.90
N PHE A 48 10.97 -7.24 24.46
CA PHE A 48 10.96 -8.54 25.12
C PHE A 48 11.05 -9.68 24.11
N SER A 49 11.16 -10.93 24.58
CA SER A 49 11.27 -12.10 23.70
C SER A 49 10.01 -12.28 22.85
N SER A 50 10.15 -12.66 21.58
CA SER A 50 9.01 -12.97 20.71
C SER A 50 8.12 -14.09 21.24
N GLN A 51 8.66 -15.07 21.96
CA GLN A 51 7.89 -16.14 22.61
C GLN A 51 6.92 -15.57 23.64
N LEU A 52 7.39 -14.63 24.49
CA LEU A 52 6.54 -13.99 25.49
C LEU A 52 5.45 -13.13 24.84
N GLY A 53 5.82 -12.37 23.81
CA GLY A 53 4.87 -11.55 23.04
C GLY A 53 3.77 -12.40 22.40
N LEU A 54 4.16 -13.43 21.65
CA LEU A 54 3.23 -14.35 21.01
C LEU A 54 2.32 -15.05 22.03
N ALA A 55 2.87 -15.55 23.13
CA ALA A 55 2.09 -16.21 24.18
C ALA A 55 1.05 -15.28 24.82
N CYS A 56 1.33 -13.98 24.95
CA CYS A 56 0.35 -13.00 25.41
C CYS A 56 -0.75 -12.76 24.36
N LEU A 57 -0.38 -12.59 23.08
CA LEU A 57 -1.38 -12.43 22.00
C LEU A 57 -2.29 -13.66 21.85
N GLU A 58 -1.71 -14.87 21.93
CA GLU A 58 -2.45 -16.14 21.87
C GLU A 58 -3.31 -16.38 23.12
N SER A 59 -3.08 -15.66 24.22
CA SER A 59 -3.94 -15.72 25.41
C SER A 59 -5.24 -14.91 25.27
N ILE A 60 -5.35 -14.04 24.26
CA ILE A 60 -6.54 -13.21 24.03
C ILE A 60 -7.73 -14.12 23.68
N PRO A 61 -8.83 -14.09 24.46
CA PRO A 61 -9.98 -14.97 24.25
C PRO A 61 -10.61 -14.76 22.87
N PHE A 62 -10.89 -15.87 22.18
CA PHE A 62 -11.68 -15.84 20.95
C PHE A 62 -13.18 -15.78 21.26
N LYS A 63 -13.89 -14.79 20.70
CA LYS A 63 -15.34 -14.61 20.89
C LYS A 63 -16.07 -14.86 19.57
N SER A 64 -16.40 -16.13 19.32
CA SER A 64 -17.01 -16.64 18.08
C SER A 64 -18.15 -15.78 17.52
N ASP A 65 -19.19 -15.49 18.33
CA ASP A 65 -20.38 -14.79 17.84
C ASP A 65 -20.05 -13.35 17.38
N LEU A 66 -19.14 -12.67 18.10
CA LEU A 66 -18.66 -11.35 17.74
C LEU A 66 -17.83 -11.38 16.46
N ALA A 67 -16.98 -12.40 16.30
CA ALA A 67 -16.16 -12.58 15.11
C ALA A 67 -17.00 -12.88 13.86
N VAL A 68 -18.06 -13.67 13.98
CA VAL A 68 -19.01 -13.90 12.87
C VAL A 68 -19.68 -12.59 12.46
N SER A 69 -20.18 -11.84 13.45
CA SER A 69 -20.85 -10.56 13.22
C SER A 69 -19.89 -9.53 12.62
N PHE A 70 -18.62 -9.55 13.05
CA PHE A 70 -17.57 -8.71 12.49
C PHE A 70 -17.37 -8.98 11.00
N ILE A 71 -17.25 -10.25 10.59
CA ILE A 71 -17.07 -10.58 9.16
C ILE A 71 -18.29 -10.19 8.34
N ASP A 72 -19.50 -10.36 8.88
CA ASP A 72 -20.74 -9.94 8.20
C ASP A 72 -20.74 -8.43 7.91
N GLU A 73 -20.35 -7.61 8.88
CA GLU A 73 -20.29 -6.15 8.70
C GLU A 73 -19.09 -5.70 7.86
N TYR A 74 -17.91 -6.28 8.08
CA TYR A 74 -16.71 -5.97 7.29
C TYR A 74 -16.91 -6.32 5.80
N SER A 75 -17.65 -7.38 5.50
CA SER A 75 -17.94 -7.78 4.12
C SER A 75 -18.67 -6.70 3.31
N LYS A 76 -19.51 -5.87 3.97
CA LYS A 76 -20.21 -4.74 3.34
C LYS A 76 -19.25 -3.59 3.01
N TYR A 77 -18.31 -3.28 3.91
CA TYR A 77 -17.23 -2.34 3.60
C TYR A 77 -16.33 -2.84 2.49
N LEU A 78 -16.00 -4.14 2.48
CA LEU A 78 -15.16 -4.73 1.45
C LEU A 78 -15.78 -4.56 0.06
N GLN A 79 -17.11 -4.49 -0.10
CA GLN A 79 -17.75 -4.25 -1.41
C GLN A 79 -17.36 -2.93 -2.09
N TRP A 80 -16.62 -2.06 -1.42
CA TRP A 80 -16.01 -0.87 -2.02
C TRP A 80 -14.66 -1.13 -2.70
N GLN A 81 -14.03 -2.28 -2.44
CA GLN A 81 -12.77 -2.68 -3.07
C GLN A 81 -12.99 -2.93 -4.56
N SER A 82 -12.51 -2.02 -5.40
CA SER A 82 -12.79 -1.98 -6.83
C SER A 82 -12.25 -3.17 -7.64
N THR A 83 -11.41 -4.02 -7.05
CA THR A 83 -10.70 -5.10 -7.75
C THR A 83 -11.16 -6.52 -7.36
N ILE A 84 -12.23 -6.70 -6.58
CA ILE A 84 -12.65 -8.01 -6.05
C ILE A 84 -12.73 -9.11 -7.11
N GLU A 85 -13.50 -8.89 -8.19
CA GLU A 85 -13.71 -9.92 -9.22
C GLU A 85 -12.45 -10.12 -10.07
N ILE A 86 -11.69 -9.05 -10.30
CA ILE A 86 -10.45 -9.09 -11.07
C ILE A 86 -9.35 -9.85 -10.31
N LEU A 87 -9.22 -9.67 -9.00
CA LEU A 87 -8.27 -10.44 -8.18
C LEU A 87 -8.54 -11.95 -8.25
N ARG A 88 -9.82 -12.34 -8.36
CA ARG A 88 -10.22 -13.74 -8.49
C ARG A 88 -9.85 -14.29 -9.86
N ASN A 89 -10.05 -13.50 -10.92
CA ASN A 89 -9.79 -13.88 -12.31
C ASN A 89 -8.95 -12.81 -13.03
N PRO A 90 -7.65 -12.67 -12.69
CA PRO A 90 -6.86 -11.57 -13.19
C PRO A 90 -6.56 -11.72 -14.68
N PRO A 91 -6.46 -10.61 -15.43
CA PRO A 91 -6.18 -10.64 -16.85
C PRO A 91 -4.77 -11.20 -17.11
N PRO A 92 -4.52 -11.76 -18.32
CA PRO A 92 -3.20 -12.24 -18.70
C PRO A 92 -2.12 -11.18 -18.52
N GLY A 93 -0.96 -11.57 -17.98
CA GLY A 93 0.15 -10.67 -17.70
C GLY A 93 0.18 -10.10 -16.28
N SER A 94 -0.88 -10.31 -15.49
CA SER A 94 -0.85 -10.03 -14.04
C SER A 94 0.22 -10.89 -13.35
N LEU A 95 1.02 -10.26 -12.49
CA LEU A 95 2.19 -10.92 -11.85
C LEU A 95 1.88 -11.54 -10.49
N SER A 96 0.82 -11.09 -9.81
CA SER A 96 0.40 -11.62 -8.52
C SER A 96 -0.52 -12.83 -8.66
N ALA A 97 -0.57 -13.63 -7.60
CA ALA A 97 -1.44 -14.79 -7.54
C ALA A 97 -2.92 -14.37 -7.55
N THR A 98 -3.79 -15.27 -7.99
CA THR A 98 -5.24 -15.10 -7.91
C THR A 98 -5.69 -15.13 -6.45
N VAL A 99 -6.61 -14.25 -6.07
CA VAL A 99 -7.16 -14.15 -4.71
C VAL A 99 -8.68 -14.05 -4.75
N ASP A 100 -9.35 -14.95 -4.03
CA ASP A 100 -10.80 -14.90 -3.83
C ASP A 100 -11.09 -14.30 -2.45
N LEU A 101 -11.20 -12.96 -2.37
CA LEU A 101 -11.43 -12.25 -1.11
C LEU A 101 -12.77 -12.63 -0.47
N VAL A 102 -13.84 -12.74 -1.26
CA VAL A 102 -15.18 -13.10 -0.78
C VAL A 102 -15.22 -14.55 -0.30
N GLY A 103 -14.65 -15.48 -1.07
CA GLY A 103 -14.51 -16.88 -0.66
C GLY A 103 -13.62 -17.07 0.57
N GLY A 104 -12.55 -16.28 0.68
CA GLY A 104 -11.68 -16.24 1.84
C GLY A 104 -12.41 -15.77 3.10
N LEU A 105 -13.14 -14.65 3.03
CA LEU A 105 -13.95 -14.16 4.16
C LEU A 105 -15.02 -15.17 4.55
N SER A 106 -15.68 -15.82 3.60
CA SER A 106 -16.64 -16.89 3.88
C SER A 106 -15.99 -18.06 4.63
N THR A 107 -14.76 -18.44 4.25
CA THR A 107 -14.00 -19.49 4.94
C THR A 107 -13.66 -19.09 6.38
N ILE A 108 -13.18 -17.86 6.59
CA ILE A 108 -12.88 -17.32 7.93
C ILE A 108 -14.15 -17.26 8.79
N ARG A 109 -15.26 -16.77 8.24
CA ARG A 109 -16.56 -16.72 8.91
C ARG A 109 -17.04 -18.10 9.34
N ASN A 110 -16.93 -19.10 8.47
CA ASN A 110 -17.34 -20.48 8.78
C ASN A 110 -16.47 -21.10 9.89
N ARG A 111 -15.17 -20.83 9.88
CA ARG A 111 -14.25 -21.24 10.96
C ARG A 111 -14.58 -20.56 12.28
N ALA A 112 -14.91 -19.26 12.23
CA ALA A 112 -15.35 -18.50 13.39
C ALA A 112 -16.64 -19.09 13.99
N ALA A 113 -17.67 -19.31 13.16
CA ALA A 113 -18.95 -19.88 13.59
C ALA A 113 -18.83 -21.31 14.15
N ALA A 114 -17.84 -22.08 13.67
CA ALA A 114 -17.52 -23.41 14.20
C ALA A 114 -16.59 -23.37 15.42
N ASN A 115 -16.26 -22.17 15.92
CA ASN A 115 -15.37 -21.92 17.06
C ASN A 115 -14.00 -22.62 16.94
N LEU A 116 -13.39 -22.54 15.74
CA LEU A 116 -12.15 -23.25 15.41
C LEU A 116 -10.85 -22.43 15.61
N TYR A 117 -10.97 -21.18 16.06
CA TYR A 117 -9.83 -20.33 16.39
C TYR A 117 -9.45 -20.51 17.87
N LYS A 118 -8.15 -20.59 18.18
CA LYS A 118 -7.70 -20.76 19.58
C LYS A 118 -7.69 -19.43 20.33
N SER A 119 -7.47 -18.33 19.62
CA SER A 119 -7.37 -16.97 20.15
C SER A 119 -7.97 -15.94 19.19
N GLN A 120 -8.25 -14.73 19.68
CA GLN A 120 -8.59 -13.61 18.79
C GLN A 120 -7.44 -13.29 17.82
N TYR A 121 -6.19 -13.46 18.27
CA TYR A 121 -5.01 -13.26 17.45
C TYR A 121 -4.96 -14.18 16.23
N ASP A 122 -5.33 -15.45 16.37
CA ASP A 122 -5.37 -16.39 15.25
C ASP A 122 -6.39 -15.97 14.18
N PHE A 123 -7.57 -15.51 14.62
CA PHE A 123 -8.62 -15.01 13.72
C PHE A 123 -8.18 -13.75 12.98
N ASP A 124 -7.64 -12.78 13.71
CA ASP A 124 -7.15 -11.51 13.18
C ASP A 124 -5.98 -11.72 12.20
N ARG A 125 -5.09 -12.68 12.50
CA ARG A 125 -3.98 -13.05 11.61
C ARG A 125 -4.47 -13.69 10.32
N ASP A 126 -5.42 -14.62 10.38
CA ASP A 126 -6.02 -15.22 9.18
C ASP A 126 -6.68 -14.15 8.29
N LEU A 127 -7.40 -13.20 8.90
CA LEU A 127 -8.01 -12.08 8.20
C LEU A 127 -6.98 -11.15 7.56
N SER A 128 -5.96 -10.73 8.31
CA SER A 128 -4.87 -9.89 7.80
C SER A 128 -4.14 -10.56 6.63
N LEU A 129 -3.84 -11.87 6.72
CA LEU A 129 -3.19 -12.62 5.64
C LEU A 129 -4.05 -12.69 4.37
N LEU A 130 -5.37 -12.88 4.50
CA LEU A 130 -6.27 -12.86 3.36
C LEU A 130 -6.25 -11.49 2.65
N ILE A 131 -6.37 -10.41 3.42
CA ILE A 131 -6.38 -9.05 2.88
C ILE A 131 -5.03 -8.71 2.22
N SER A 132 -3.91 -9.00 2.89
CA SER A 132 -2.57 -8.78 2.35
C SER A 132 -2.25 -9.62 1.11
N SER A 133 -2.89 -10.78 0.94
CA SER A 133 -2.67 -11.64 -0.23
C SER A 133 -3.08 -10.98 -1.55
N ALA A 134 -3.97 -9.98 -1.50
CA ALA A 134 -4.38 -9.21 -2.68
C ALA A 134 -3.24 -8.39 -3.30
N ASN A 135 -2.13 -8.17 -2.57
CA ASN A 135 -1.00 -7.37 -3.01
C ASN A 135 -1.39 -5.95 -3.47
N ASP A 136 -2.35 -5.36 -2.75
CA ASP A 136 -2.88 -4.02 -2.99
C ASP A 136 -2.73 -3.18 -1.71
N GLY A 137 -1.80 -2.24 -1.70
CA GLY A 137 -1.51 -1.35 -0.57
C GLY A 137 -2.61 -0.34 -0.24
N HIS A 138 -3.63 -0.17 -1.10
CA HIS A 138 -4.85 0.55 -0.76
C HIS A 138 -5.87 -0.34 -0.04
N LEU A 139 -5.70 -1.66 -0.06
CA LEU A 139 -6.56 -2.61 0.64
C LEU A 139 -5.85 -3.07 1.93
N ALA A 140 -6.25 -2.50 3.06
CA ALA A 140 -5.62 -2.78 4.34
C ALA A 140 -6.65 -3.02 5.44
N ILE A 141 -6.22 -3.77 6.45
CA ILE A 141 -6.94 -3.94 7.71
C ILE A 141 -5.94 -4.00 8.86
N SER A 142 -6.22 -3.29 9.95
CA SER A 142 -5.46 -3.34 11.20
C SER A 142 -6.34 -3.93 12.30
N PRO A 143 -6.34 -5.26 12.47
CA PRO A 143 -7.15 -5.93 13.49
C PRO A 143 -6.75 -5.53 14.91
N CYS A 144 -7.66 -5.71 15.86
CA CYS A 144 -7.47 -5.23 17.23
C CYS A 144 -6.31 -5.92 17.98
N SER A 145 -6.07 -7.22 17.74
CA SER A 145 -5.09 -7.99 18.49
C SER A 145 -3.64 -7.72 18.09
N PHE A 146 -3.36 -6.90 17.08
CA PHE A 146 -2.00 -6.56 16.64
C PHE A 146 -1.35 -5.49 17.56
N ALA A 147 -1.50 -5.69 18.87
CA ALA A 147 -1.00 -4.83 19.94
C ALA A 147 0.48 -5.06 20.28
N ILE A 148 1.08 -6.11 19.71
CA ILE A 148 2.50 -6.44 19.83
C ILE A 148 3.04 -6.73 18.43
N GLN A 149 4.11 -6.04 18.05
CA GLN A 149 4.83 -6.24 16.80
C GLN A 149 6.12 -7.02 17.03
N PHE A 150 6.67 -7.57 15.96
CA PHE A 150 7.87 -8.39 15.99
C PHE A 150 8.95 -7.82 15.08
N GLY A 151 10.21 -8.03 15.42
CA GLY A 151 11.31 -7.58 14.59
C GLY A 151 12.65 -8.22 14.93
N ILE A 152 13.62 -7.98 14.07
CA ILE A 152 15.02 -8.37 14.26
C ILE A 152 15.92 -7.14 14.17
N THR A 153 17.11 -7.22 14.77
CA THR A 153 18.04 -6.08 14.86
C THR A 153 18.90 -5.86 13.61
N THR A 154 18.66 -6.64 12.55
CA THR A 154 19.49 -6.65 11.33
C THR A 154 18.59 -6.60 10.09
N SER A 155 18.95 -5.72 9.15
CA SER A 155 18.37 -5.67 7.81
C SER A 155 19.30 -6.30 6.78
N LEU A 156 18.75 -6.63 5.61
CA LEU A 156 19.51 -7.07 4.45
C LEU A 156 19.59 -5.96 3.39
N VAL A 157 20.60 -6.04 2.54
CA VAL A 157 20.79 -5.23 1.33
C VAL A 157 21.11 -6.14 0.16
N SER A 158 20.69 -5.77 -1.05
CA SER A 158 20.95 -6.50 -2.29
C SER A 158 21.88 -5.68 -3.16
N LEU A 159 23.13 -6.14 -3.28
CA LEU A 159 24.21 -5.36 -3.90
C LEU A 159 24.81 -6.09 -5.10
N SER A 160 24.84 -5.39 -6.22
CA SER A 160 25.56 -5.72 -7.45
C SER A 160 26.96 -5.13 -7.43
N THR A 161 27.91 -5.78 -8.08
CA THR A 161 29.30 -5.29 -8.18
C THR A 161 29.42 -4.03 -9.04
N ASP A 162 28.55 -3.85 -10.02
CA ASP A 162 28.63 -2.79 -11.04
C ASP A 162 27.26 -2.19 -11.43
N GLY A 163 26.17 -2.67 -10.84
CA GLY A 163 24.81 -2.23 -11.15
C GLY A 163 24.14 -2.98 -12.30
N VAL A 164 24.87 -3.91 -12.94
CA VAL A 164 24.41 -4.74 -14.07
C VAL A 164 24.46 -6.22 -13.70
N ALA A 165 25.54 -6.66 -13.05
CA ALA A 165 25.71 -8.01 -12.56
C ALA A 165 24.64 -8.37 -11.52
N MET A 166 24.27 -9.64 -11.46
CA MET A 166 23.27 -10.12 -10.49
C MET A 166 23.69 -9.76 -9.06
N PRO A 167 22.80 -9.14 -8.27
CA PRO A 167 23.13 -8.74 -6.92
C PRO A 167 23.13 -9.95 -5.98
N ARG A 168 23.80 -9.80 -4.84
CA ARG A 168 23.80 -10.76 -3.73
C ARG A 168 23.32 -10.08 -2.46
N LEU A 169 22.74 -10.88 -1.55
CA LEU A 169 22.30 -10.38 -0.26
C LEU A 169 23.46 -10.28 0.73
N TYR A 170 23.53 -9.16 1.45
CA TYR A 170 24.45 -8.93 2.56
C TYR A 170 23.66 -8.41 3.75
N THR A 171 24.18 -8.57 4.97
CA THR A 171 23.66 -7.76 6.08
C THR A 171 23.93 -6.28 5.80
N LEU A 172 23.11 -5.37 6.33
CA LEU A 172 23.33 -3.93 6.14
C LEU A 172 24.72 -3.48 6.61
N ASN A 173 25.24 -4.08 7.70
CA ASN A 173 26.58 -3.79 8.20
C ASN A 173 27.66 -4.27 7.24
N ASP A 174 27.56 -5.51 6.72
CA ASP A 174 28.50 -6.02 5.73
C ASP A 174 28.45 -5.23 4.42
N GLY A 175 27.26 -4.79 4.01
CA GLY A 175 27.09 -3.91 2.85
C GLY A 175 27.81 -2.57 3.03
N ARG A 176 27.77 -1.97 4.23
CA ARG A 176 28.52 -0.75 4.55
C ARG A 176 30.02 -0.99 4.57
N LEU A 177 30.48 -2.14 5.09
CA LEU A 177 31.90 -2.53 5.04
C LEU A 177 32.37 -2.70 3.59
N LEU A 178 31.55 -3.33 2.75
CA LEU A 178 31.82 -3.49 1.32
C LEU A 178 31.93 -2.13 0.62
N ALA A 179 31.02 -1.21 0.94
CA ALA A 179 31.03 0.15 0.43
C ALA A 179 32.29 0.93 0.87
N GLY A 180 32.82 0.64 2.06
CA GLY A 180 34.10 1.14 2.56
C GLY A 180 35.34 0.48 1.94
N GLY A 181 35.17 -0.45 1.00
CA GLY A 181 36.26 -1.13 0.29
C GLY A 181 36.74 -2.43 0.93
N ASN A 182 36.08 -2.92 1.99
CA ASN A 182 36.41 -4.22 2.59
C ASN A 182 35.90 -5.36 1.70
N LYS A 183 36.82 -6.15 1.16
CA LYS A 183 36.52 -7.29 0.26
C LYS A 183 36.38 -8.63 0.99
N ASP A 184 36.66 -8.66 2.29
CA ASP A 184 36.60 -9.88 3.11
C ASP A 184 35.19 -10.16 3.67
N VAL A 185 34.18 -9.41 3.22
CA VAL A 185 32.77 -9.66 3.53
C VAL A 185 32.23 -10.78 2.64
N SER A 186 31.31 -11.58 3.19
CA SER A 186 30.69 -12.69 2.48
C SER A 186 29.18 -12.45 2.34
N PRO A 187 28.56 -12.76 1.19
CA PRO A 187 27.11 -12.66 1.06
C PRO A 187 26.40 -13.71 1.91
N VAL A 188 25.18 -13.39 2.35
CA VAL A 188 24.26 -14.32 3.00
C VAL A 188 23.79 -15.32 1.94
N ALA A 189 24.08 -16.60 2.13
CA ALA A 189 23.73 -17.67 1.21
C ALA A 189 22.43 -18.37 1.62
N LEU A 190 22.23 -18.59 2.93
CA LEU A 190 21.02 -19.24 3.46
C LEU A 190 20.44 -18.45 4.64
N ILE A 191 19.12 -18.51 4.76
CA ILE A 191 18.35 -18.05 5.94
C ILE A 191 17.51 -19.25 6.38
N ASN A 192 17.69 -19.70 7.62
CA ASN A 192 17.00 -20.87 8.17
C ASN A 192 17.11 -22.13 7.28
N GLY A 193 18.25 -22.30 6.60
CA GLY A 193 18.52 -23.43 5.69
C GLY A 193 17.92 -23.32 4.29
N VAL A 194 17.19 -22.23 3.98
CA VAL A 194 16.64 -21.93 2.66
C VAL A 194 17.54 -20.91 1.95
N GLY A 195 17.65 -20.95 0.62
CA GLY A 195 18.38 -19.94 -0.16
C GLY A 195 17.92 -18.52 0.20
N ALA A 196 18.85 -17.63 0.53
CA ALA A 196 18.55 -16.33 1.11
C ALA A 196 17.60 -15.49 0.23
N GLU A 197 17.88 -15.45 -1.07
CA GLU A 197 17.07 -14.73 -2.07
C GLU A 197 15.64 -15.29 -2.14
N ALA A 198 15.49 -16.63 -2.14
CA ALA A 198 14.18 -17.28 -2.17
C ALA A 198 13.40 -17.09 -0.86
N TYR A 199 14.09 -17.06 0.28
CA TYR A 199 13.48 -16.80 1.57
C TYR A 199 12.95 -15.36 1.66
N VAL A 200 13.72 -14.38 1.19
CA VAL A 200 13.28 -12.98 1.12
C VAL A 200 12.13 -12.81 0.13
N GLU A 201 12.16 -13.46 -1.04
CA GLU A 201 11.04 -13.46 -1.98
C GLU A 201 9.76 -14.04 -1.35
N GLN A 202 9.87 -15.13 -0.60
CA GLN A 202 8.74 -15.73 0.10
C GLN A 202 8.14 -14.77 1.13
N LEU A 203 8.96 -14.13 1.96
CA LEU A 203 8.49 -13.12 2.92
C LEU A 203 7.85 -11.91 2.23
N SER A 204 8.38 -11.52 1.06
CA SER A 204 7.86 -10.39 0.29
C SER A 204 6.46 -10.62 -0.25
N SER A 205 6.00 -11.88 -0.35
CA SER A 205 4.71 -12.22 -0.99
C SER A 205 3.49 -11.58 -0.32
N PHE A 206 3.59 -11.16 0.94
CA PHE A 206 2.53 -10.48 1.70
C PHE A 206 2.67 -8.95 1.72
N GLN A 207 3.65 -8.39 1.02
CA GLN A 207 3.80 -6.94 0.91
C GLN A 207 2.71 -6.37 -0.01
N GLY A 208 2.22 -5.17 0.31
CA GLY A 208 1.09 -4.52 -0.36
C GLY A 208 1.43 -3.87 -1.70
N LEU A 209 2.31 -4.46 -2.51
CA LEU A 209 2.67 -3.95 -3.85
C LEU A 209 2.39 -5.02 -4.89
N GLN A 210 1.91 -4.62 -6.07
CA GLN A 210 1.51 -5.55 -7.14
C GLN A 210 2.71 -6.30 -7.70
N ASP A 211 3.79 -5.58 -7.96
CA ASP A 211 4.95 -6.12 -8.63
C ASP A 211 5.83 -6.89 -7.64
N PRO A 212 6.17 -8.16 -7.92
CA PRO A 212 7.03 -8.95 -7.03
C PRO A 212 8.45 -8.39 -6.87
N ASP A 213 8.98 -7.67 -7.86
CA ASP A 213 10.30 -7.04 -7.76
C ASP A 213 10.23 -5.79 -6.85
N ALA A 214 9.15 -5.01 -6.92
CA ALA A 214 8.89 -3.93 -5.97
C ALA A 214 8.70 -4.46 -4.53
N ARG A 215 7.93 -5.56 -4.35
CA ARG A 215 7.79 -6.24 -3.04
C ARG A 215 9.13 -6.72 -2.50
N TYR A 216 9.98 -7.29 -3.35
CA TYR A 216 11.32 -7.71 -2.94
C TYR A 216 12.17 -6.52 -2.48
N ASN A 217 12.06 -5.37 -3.14
CA ASN A 217 12.74 -4.14 -2.72
C ASN A 217 12.30 -3.66 -1.34
N THR A 218 11.01 -3.77 -0.96
CA THR A 218 10.55 -3.35 0.37
C THR A 218 11.19 -4.15 1.50
N MET A 219 11.65 -5.37 1.21
CA MET A 219 12.34 -6.22 2.18
C MET A 219 13.77 -5.76 2.49
N LEU A 220 14.33 -4.79 1.76
CA LEU A 220 15.76 -4.46 1.77
C LEU A 220 16.03 -3.01 2.19
N SER A 221 17.13 -2.78 2.91
CA SER A 221 17.62 -1.46 3.31
C SER A 221 18.59 -0.85 2.29
N ASN A 222 18.29 -0.95 0.99
CA ASN A 222 19.19 -0.46 -0.07
C ASN A 222 19.32 1.08 -0.12
N VAL A 223 18.38 1.79 0.51
CA VAL A 223 18.41 3.24 0.69
C VAL A 223 18.48 3.53 2.18
N PRO A 224 19.65 3.45 2.84
CA PRO A 224 19.72 3.43 4.31
C PRO A 224 19.26 4.73 4.98
N ILE A 225 19.21 5.84 4.24
CA ILE A 225 18.51 7.07 4.61
C ILE A 225 17.52 7.37 3.49
N GLY A 226 16.23 7.26 3.80
CA GLY A 226 15.14 7.57 2.88
C GLY A 226 15.22 9.01 2.38
N LEU A 227 14.56 9.30 1.26
CA LEU A 227 14.64 10.62 0.60
C LEU A 227 14.25 11.79 1.53
N ALA A 228 13.35 11.56 2.50
CA ALA A 228 12.95 12.56 3.49
C ALA A 228 13.92 12.73 4.68
N GLY A 229 15.04 12.00 4.70
CA GLY A 229 16.00 11.98 5.80
C GLY A 229 15.68 10.99 6.93
N SER A 230 14.59 10.22 6.80
CA SER A 230 14.20 9.18 7.75
C SER A 230 15.00 7.89 7.55
N ARG A 231 15.15 7.08 8.60
CA ARG A 231 15.66 5.71 8.45
C ARG A 231 14.64 4.89 7.67
N THR A 232 15.10 4.14 6.67
CA THR A 232 14.23 3.17 6.00
C THR A 232 14.12 1.91 6.84
N ASN A 233 12.89 1.55 7.19
CA ASN A 233 12.61 0.27 7.84
C ASN A 233 12.51 -0.80 6.75
N SER A 234 13.39 -1.80 6.78
CA SER A 234 13.25 -2.94 5.85
C SER A 234 12.12 -3.85 6.31
N GLY A 235 11.34 -4.36 5.36
CA GLY A 235 10.33 -5.40 5.63
C GLY A 235 10.93 -6.70 6.16
N PHE A 236 12.22 -6.96 5.92
CA PHE A 236 12.91 -8.12 6.50
C PHE A 236 13.13 -7.97 8.01
N ALA A 237 13.22 -6.74 8.51
CA ALA A 237 13.48 -6.50 9.92
C ALA A 237 12.22 -6.29 10.77
N ASN A 238 11.04 -6.11 10.17
CA ASN A 238 9.83 -5.65 10.85
C ASN A 238 8.60 -6.46 10.42
N TYR A 239 7.81 -6.91 11.39
CA TYR A 239 6.64 -7.75 11.15
C TYR A 239 5.48 -7.33 12.06
N ALA A 240 4.33 -7.01 11.45
CA ALA A 240 3.10 -6.70 12.19
C ALA A 240 2.54 -7.91 12.95
N ALA A 241 2.76 -9.12 12.41
CA ALA A 241 2.37 -10.39 13.00
C ALA A 241 3.57 -11.34 13.07
N PHE A 242 3.47 -12.39 13.88
CA PHE A 242 4.54 -13.36 14.05
C PHE A 242 4.89 -14.03 12.70
N PRO A 243 6.16 -13.96 12.25
CA PRO A 243 6.58 -14.45 10.93
C PRO A 243 6.74 -15.98 10.87
N GLY A 244 6.38 -16.71 11.93
CA GLY A 244 6.44 -18.17 12.00
C GLY A 244 7.75 -18.74 12.56
N VAL A 245 8.73 -17.88 12.87
CA VAL A 245 10.03 -18.28 13.46
C VAL A 245 10.41 -17.33 14.58
N HIS A 246 11.04 -17.85 15.63
CA HIS A 246 11.57 -17.05 16.73
C HIS A 246 13.02 -16.62 16.54
N GLU A 247 13.68 -17.09 15.49
CA GLU A 247 15.09 -16.87 15.23
C GLU A 247 15.39 -16.97 13.73
N PHE A 248 16.32 -16.14 13.27
CA PHE A 248 16.83 -16.12 11.89
C PHE A 248 18.29 -16.56 11.89
N ASN A 249 18.53 -17.78 11.41
CA ASN A 249 19.86 -18.35 11.26
C ASN A 249 20.43 -18.00 9.88
N LEU A 250 21.41 -17.11 9.84
CA LEU A 250 22.12 -16.73 8.63
C LEU A 250 23.32 -17.65 8.40
N THR A 251 23.46 -18.19 7.19
CA THR A 251 24.68 -18.87 6.74
C THR A 251 25.29 -18.09 5.59
N TYR A 252 26.54 -17.69 5.75
CA TYR A 252 27.28 -16.92 4.76
C TYR A 252 27.97 -17.84 3.74
N ALA A 253 28.30 -17.31 2.56
CA ALA A 253 28.91 -18.10 1.49
C ALA A 253 30.30 -18.66 1.84
N ASN A 254 31.01 -18.06 2.80
CA ASN A 254 32.27 -18.57 3.35
C ASN A 254 32.08 -19.67 4.43
N GLY A 255 30.84 -20.04 4.75
CA GLY A 255 30.50 -21.07 5.73
C GLY A 255 30.33 -20.59 7.18
N THR A 256 30.60 -19.31 7.48
CA THR A 256 30.30 -18.74 8.80
C THR A 256 28.79 -18.64 9.02
N ARG A 257 28.37 -18.54 10.28
CA ARG A 257 26.97 -18.50 10.67
C ARG A 257 26.74 -17.43 11.72
N ASP A 258 25.56 -16.83 11.68
CA ASP A 258 25.06 -15.90 12.69
C ASP A 258 23.60 -16.27 13.04
N SER A 259 23.18 -15.96 14.25
CA SER A 259 21.84 -16.27 14.74
C SER A 259 21.21 -15.05 15.38
N ILE A 260 20.07 -14.64 14.84
CA ILE A 260 19.43 -13.37 15.19
C ILE A 260 18.06 -13.66 15.81
N PRO A 261 17.87 -13.40 17.11
CA PRO A 261 16.60 -13.65 17.77
C PRO A 261 15.54 -12.66 17.27
N LEU A 262 14.31 -13.15 17.10
CA LEU A 262 13.14 -12.31 16.92
C LEU A 262 12.72 -11.73 18.28
N VAL A 263 12.63 -10.42 18.34
CA VAL A 263 12.12 -9.69 19.51
C VAL A 263 10.69 -9.22 19.28
N ALA A 264 10.02 -8.85 20.36
CA ALA A 264 8.67 -8.29 20.34
C ALA A 264 8.63 -6.94 21.07
N VAL A 265 7.73 -6.07 20.64
CA VAL A 265 7.51 -4.72 21.17
C VAL A 265 6.02 -4.40 21.23
N SER A 266 5.56 -3.79 22.32
CA SER A 266 4.18 -3.31 22.43
C SER A 266 3.94 -2.09 21.55
N THR A 267 2.81 -2.04 20.86
CA THR A 267 2.35 -0.88 20.06
C THR A 267 1.23 -0.10 20.73
N ILE A 268 0.79 -0.52 21.93
CA ILE A 268 -0.21 0.22 22.71
C ILE A 268 0.37 1.56 23.16
N ASP A 269 -0.37 2.64 22.92
CA ASP A 269 -0.02 3.98 23.39
C ASP A 269 0.07 4.04 24.93
N GLY A 270 1.19 4.52 25.44
CA GLY A 270 1.48 4.55 26.87
C GLY A 270 2.11 3.25 27.38
N ASN A 271 1.83 2.90 28.64
CA ASN A 271 2.36 1.67 29.24
C ASN A 271 1.42 0.50 29.01
N PHE A 272 1.97 -0.64 28.60
CA PHE A 272 1.25 -1.91 28.58
C PHE A 272 0.88 -2.32 30.01
N THR A 273 -0.42 -2.36 30.33
CA THR A 273 -0.92 -2.63 31.69
C THR A 273 -1.71 -3.92 31.84
N SER A 274 -2.19 -4.51 30.74
CA SER A 274 -2.99 -5.73 30.75
C SER A 274 -2.19 -6.89 31.35
N THR A 275 -2.75 -7.54 32.36
CA THR A 275 -2.12 -8.66 33.08
C THR A 275 -2.70 -10.01 32.70
N THR A 276 -3.69 -10.04 31.82
CA THR A 276 -4.30 -11.26 31.25
C THR A 276 -4.72 -11.01 29.80
N GLY A 277 -4.92 -12.08 29.04
CA GLY A 277 -5.52 -12.00 27.71
C GLY A 277 -6.93 -11.39 27.68
N ASP A 278 -7.75 -11.63 28.72
CA ASP A 278 -9.07 -10.99 28.86
C ASP A 278 -8.96 -9.47 29.01
N GLU A 279 -8.07 -9.00 29.91
CA GLU A 279 -7.80 -7.56 30.08
C GLU A 279 -7.21 -6.94 28.82
N LEU A 280 -6.43 -7.69 28.05
CA LEU A 280 -5.91 -7.23 26.76
C LEU A 280 -7.04 -7.14 25.72
N TRP A 281 -7.94 -8.14 25.65
CA TRP A 281 -9.13 -8.07 24.79
C TRP A 281 -9.99 -6.86 25.12
N ASP A 282 -10.25 -6.59 26.39
CA ASP A 282 -11.04 -5.44 26.82
C ASP A 282 -10.39 -4.11 26.42
N ALA A 283 -9.05 -4.02 26.53
CA ALA A 283 -8.31 -2.83 26.17
C ALA A 283 -8.27 -2.56 24.65
N VAL A 284 -8.13 -3.63 23.84
CA VAL A 284 -7.83 -3.49 22.42
C VAL A 284 -8.95 -3.88 21.45
N CYS A 285 -9.84 -4.79 21.84
CA CYS A 285 -10.84 -5.40 20.96
C CYS A 285 -12.29 -5.07 21.35
N ALA A 286 -12.56 -4.72 22.60
CA ALA A 286 -13.91 -4.39 23.03
C ALA A 286 -14.49 -3.21 22.22
N PRO A 287 -15.80 -3.25 21.89
CA PRO A 287 -16.49 -2.09 21.31
C PRO A 287 -16.33 -0.85 22.19
N LEU A 288 -16.15 0.31 21.56
CA LEU A 288 -16.09 1.56 22.29
C LEU A 288 -17.49 1.92 22.84
N PRO A 289 -17.60 2.46 24.07
CA PRO A 289 -18.87 2.99 24.55
C PRO A 289 -19.37 4.08 23.59
N ALA A 290 -20.67 4.07 23.28
CA ALA A 290 -21.27 5.12 22.46
C ALA A 290 -21.04 6.49 23.13
N THR A 291 -20.20 7.34 22.52
CA THR A 291 -20.00 8.70 23.00
C THR A 291 -21.27 9.50 22.72
N THR A 292 -21.81 10.19 23.72
CA THR A 292 -23.07 10.97 23.63
C THR A 292 -22.99 12.22 22.75
N ASP A 293 -21.84 12.55 22.17
CA ASP A 293 -21.67 13.70 21.29
C ASP A 293 -21.99 13.36 19.82
N SER A 294 -23.25 13.06 19.56
CA SER A 294 -23.85 13.11 18.22
C SER A 294 -24.08 14.58 17.81
N SER A 295 -23.04 15.42 17.85
CA SER A 295 -23.08 16.72 17.15
C SER A 295 -22.81 16.46 15.68
N SER A 296 -23.70 16.93 14.79
CA SER A 296 -23.63 16.85 13.33
C SER A 296 -22.20 16.92 12.78
N LYS A 297 -21.58 15.75 12.57
CA LYS A 297 -20.29 15.66 11.90
C LYS A 297 -20.54 15.95 10.43
N LYS A 298 -20.16 17.15 9.96
CA LYS A 298 -20.13 17.46 8.53
C LYS A 298 -19.29 16.40 7.82
N LEU A 299 -19.76 15.91 6.67
CA LEU A 299 -18.95 15.09 5.77
C LEU A 299 -17.64 15.84 5.51
N LYS A 300 -16.53 15.32 6.05
CA LYS A 300 -15.20 15.81 5.69
C LYS A 300 -14.77 15.06 4.45
N ARG A 301 -14.25 15.81 3.47
CA ARG A 301 -13.64 15.25 2.25
C ARG A 301 -12.58 14.23 2.67
N GLY A 302 -12.61 13.03 2.09
CA GLY A 302 -11.42 12.21 1.97
C GLY A 302 -10.41 13.02 1.16
N GLY A 303 -9.54 13.76 1.86
CA GLY A 303 -8.49 14.61 1.30
C GLY A 303 -8.89 16.01 0.82
N ASN A 304 -9.54 16.88 1.59
CA ASN A 304 -9.18 18.32 1.78
C ASN A 304 -9.91 18.84 3.02
N THR A 305 -9.13 19.28 3.98
CA THR A 305 -9.59 19.97 5.18
C THR A 305 -9.64 21.47 4.95
N THR A 306 -10.74 22.00 4.41
CA THR A 306 -11.08 23.42 4.57
C THR A 306 -11.69 23.65 5.96
N LYS A 307 -10.91 23.46 7.02
CA LYS A 307 -11.18 24.02 8.35
C LYS A 307 -9.85 24.28 9.08
N VAL A 308 -9.47 25.55 9.10
CA VAL A 308 -8.41 26.12 9.95
C VAL A 308 -8.63 25.68 11.39
N SER A 309 -7.91 24.63 11.81
CA SER A 309 -7.78 24.28 13.22
C SER A 309 -6.45 24.84 13.72
N LYS A 310 -6.45 25.33 14.96
CA LYS A 310 -5.33 25.98 15.65
C LYS A 310 -4.09 25.09 15.90
N ARG A 311 -3.79 24.11 15.05
CA ARG A 311 -2.58 23.25 15.11
C ARG A 311 -1.50 23.63 14.09
N GLN A 312 -1.63 24.77 13.42
CA GLN A 312 -0.58 25.35 12.56
C GLN A 312 0.68 25.77 13.34
N ALA A 313 0.64 25.75 14.67
CA ALA A 313 1.70 26.25 15.55
C ALA A 313 2.85 25.26 15.84
N ASP A 314 2.71 23.98 15.49
CA ASP A 314 3.70 22.93 15.86
C ASP A 314 4.46 22.32 14.66
N ALA A 315 4.18 22.76 13.43
CA ALA A 315 4.89 22.26 12.25
C ALA A 315 6.34 22.79 12.24
N THR A 316 7.28 21.92 12.61
CA THR A 316 8.72 22.24 12.64
C THR A 316 9.36 21.81 11.33
N GLU A 317 10.05 22.73 10.66
CA GLU A 317 10.82 22.43 9.46
C GLU A 317 11.83 21.30 9.73
N LEU A 318 11.87 20.31 8.84
CA LEU A 318 12.82 19.21 8.95
C LEU A 318 14.21 19.63 8.45
N PRO A 319 15.29 19.18 9.13
CA PRO A 319 16.64 19.39 8.65
C PRO A 319 16.83 18.71 7.28
N ALA A 320 17.79 19.20 6.50
CA ALA A 320 18.15 18.59 5.24
C ALA A 320 18.53 17.10 5.44
N PRO A 321 18.12 16.19 4.53
CA PRO A 321 18.47 14.78 4.61
C PRO A 321 19.98 14.57 4.75
N SER A 322 20.39 13.84 5.79
CA SER A 322 21.81 13.53 6.02
C SER A 322 22.35 12.60 4.92
N GLY A 323 23.58 12.82 4.48
CA GLY A 323 24.22 12.03 3.42
C GLY A 323 23.86 12.45 1.99
N TYR A 324 22.95 13.42 1.82
CA TYR A 324 22.64 14.04 0.53
C TYR A 324 23.49 15.30 0.31
N PRO A 325 23.66 15.75 -0.95
CA PRO A 325 24.30 17.03 -1.22
C PRO A 325 23.56 18.19 -0.56
N LYS A 326 24.20 19.37 -0.53
CA LYS A 326 23.54 20.57 -0.02
C LYS A 326 22.31 20.90 -0.90
N PRO A 327 21.10 21.04 -0.33
CA PRO A 327 19.93 21.42 -1.10
C PRO A 327 20.07 22.80 -1.75
N VAL A 328 19.59 22.92 -2.98
CA VAL A 328 19.40 24.18 -3.72
C VAL A 328 18.02 24.77 -3.43
N VAL A 329 17.03 23.88 -3.34
CA VAL A 329 15.65 24.13 -2.92
C VAL A 329 15.25 22.97 -2.03
N LYS A 330 14.50 23.26 -0.97
CA LYS A 330 14.04 22.27 -0.01
C LYS A 330 12.65 22.65 0.42
N ASP A 331 11.75 21.70 0.28
CA ASP A 331 10.45 21.73 0.93
C ASP A 331 10.60 21.66 2.47
N PRO A 332 9.76 22.34 3.27
CA PRO A 332 9.90 22.32 4.73
C PRO A 332 9.82 20.92 5.36
N PHE A 333 9.14 19.97 4.73
CA PHE A 333 8.92 18.60 5.21
C PHE A 333 9.73 17.55 4.43
N ASN A 334 10.68 17.99 3.60
CA ASN A 334 11.48 17.13 2.72
C ASN A 334 10.62 16.24 1.79
N VAL A 335 9.36 16.63 1.49
CA VAL A 335 8.55 15.89 0.51
C VAL A 335 9.10 16.08 -0.90
N MET A 336 9.77 17.22 -1.15
CA MET A 336 10.61 17.45 -2.32
C MET A 336 11.91 18.18 -1.95
N VAL A 337 13.03 17.74 -2.53
CA VAL A 337 14.33 18.41 -2.37
C VAL A 337 15.07 18.44 -3.71
N GLY A 338 15.61 19.60 -4.05
CA GLY A 338 16.37 19.82 -5.27
C GLY A 338 17.87 19.97 -4.99
N TYR A 339 18.70 19.27 -5.75
CA TYR A 339 20.15 19.23 -5.58
C TYR A 339 20.90 19.54 -6.88
N PHE A 340 22.08 20.11 -6.73
CA PHE A 340 23.15 20.03 -7.72
C PHE A 340 24.29 19.20 -7.15
N SER A 341 24.96 18.48 -8.04
CA SER A 341 26.12 17.66 -7.70
C SER A 341 27.38 18.22 -8.36
N GLU A 342 28.51 18.05 -7.68
CA GLU A 342 29.84 18.32 -8.21
C GLU A 342 30.47 17.08 -8.88
N GLU A 343 29.81 15.93 -8.78
CA GLU A 343 30.25 14.69 -9.44
C GLU A 343 30.25 14.87 -10.96
N THR A 344 31.28 14.30 -11.60
CA THR A 344 31.52 14.55 -13.03
C THR A 344 30.36 14.06 -13.91
N SER A 345 29.78 12.90 -13.60
CA SER A 345 28.63 12.34 -14.33
C SER A 345 27.32 13.10 -14.10
N LEU A 346 27.25 13.96 -13.06
CA LEU A 346 26.07 14.73 -12.69
C LEU A 346 26.23 16.24 -12.89
N LYS A 347 27.37 16.70 -13.38
CA LYS A 347 27.66 18.14 -13.51
C LYS A 347 26.64 18.89 -14.40
N ASP A 348 26.08 18.22 -15.40
CA ASP A 348 25.06 18.75 -16.32
C ASP A 348 23.64 18.30 -15.96
N VAL A 349 23.47 17.62 -14.83
CA VAL A 349 22.22 17.01 -14.39
C VAL A 349 21.71 17.70 -13.12
N ALA A 350 20.47 18.15 -13.13
CA ALA A 350 19.75 18.53 -11.91
C ALA A 350 19.08 17.32 -11.28
N ILE A 351 18.99 17.26 -9.95
CA ILE A 351 18.34 16.16 -9.24
C ILE A 351 17.18 16.70 -8.41
N MET A 352 15.97 16.20 -8.63
CA MET A 352 14.82 16.44 -7.77
C MET A 352 14.42 15.13 -7.11
N THR A 353 14.57 15.02 -5.80
CA THR A 353 13.97 13.90 -5.05
C THR A 353 12.56 14.28 -4.66
N VAL A 354 11.59 13.42 -4.96
CA VAL A 354 10.20 13.56 -4.50
C VAL A 354 9.90 12.33 -3.63
N SER A 355 10.06 12.51 -2.32
CA SER A 355 10.00 11.40 -1.35
C SER A 355 8.56 10.95 -1.06
N SER A 356 7.61 11.87 -1.22
CA SER A 356 6.18 11.66 -1.03
C SER A 356 5.42 12.78 -1.76
N PHE A 357 4.16 12.53 -2.09
CA PHE A 357 3.20 13.57 -2.48
C PHE A 357 2.25 13.92 -1.32
N GLU A 358 2.51 13.41 -0.11
CA GLU A 358 1.70 13.72 1.08
C GLU A 358 1.92 15.17 1.51
N THR A 359 1.03 16.05 1.06
CA THR A 359 1.06 17.50 1.28
C THR A 359 -0.20 17.96 2.03
N SER A 360 -0.81 17.05 2.79
CA SER A 360 -1.99 17.32 3.61
C SER A 360 -2.06 16.33 4.78
N GLY A 361 -2.93 16.58 5.76
CA GLY A 361 -3.16 15.64 6.87
C GLY A 361 -2.51 16.08 8.18
N GLU A 362 -2.40 15.15 9.13
CA GLU A 362 -1.94 15.49 10.48
C GLU A 362 -0.47 15.92 10.50
N GLY A 363 -0.19 17.07 11.11
CA GLY A 363 1.16 17.63 11.21
C GLY A 363 1.63 18.40 9.96
N ILE A 364 0.81 18.47 8.91
CA ILE A 364 1.12 19.18 7.66
C ILE A 364 0.22 20.43 7.54
N PRO A 365 0.77 21.62 7.20
CA PRO A 365 -0.02 22.83 6.98
C PRO A 365 -1.02 22.72 5.82
N ASP A 366 -2.16 23.40 5.93
CA ASP A 366 -3.21 23.38 4.90
C ASP A 366 -2.74 23.95 3.53
N ASP A 367 -1.74 24.83 3.51
CA ASP A 367 -1.17 25.45 2.31
C ASP A 367 -0.02 24.64 1.69
N GLU A 368 0.31 23.47 2.24
CA GLU A 368 1.48 22.70 1.82
C GLU A 368 1.39 22.19 0.38
N THR A 369 0.20 21.84 -0.08
CA THR A 369 -0.04 21.44 -1.49
C THR A 369 0.37 22.54 -2.47
N ARG A 370 0.14 23.81 -2.10
CA ARG A 370 0.56 24.97 -2.88
C ARG A 370 2.08 25.21 -2.75
N ASN A 371 2.63 25.07 -1.55
CA ASN A 371 4.05 25.31 -1.29
C ASN A 371 4.94 24.30 -2.05
N PHE A 372 4.57 23.02 -2.02
CA PHE A 372 5.21 21.97 -2.81
C PHE A 372 5.34 22.36 -4.29
N ALA A 373 4.23 22.80 -4.90
CA ALA A 373 4.20 23.18 -6.31
C ALA A 373 5.11 24.39 -6.62
N ILE A 374 5.12 25.39 -5.74
CA ILE A 374 5.96 26.58 -5.88
C ILE A 374 7.44 26.22 -5.76
N GLU A 375 7.81 25.42 -4.77
CA GLU A 375 9.20 25.01 -4.58
C GLU A 375 9.69 24.11 -5.72
N ALA A 376 8.82 23.23 -6.24
CA ALA A 376 9.15 22.41 -7.41
C ALA A 376 9.43 23.28 -8.65
N GLN A 377 8.57 24.26 -8.95
CA GLN A 377 8.75 25.20 -10.06
C GLN A 377 10.01 26.06 -9.86
N SER A 378 10.25 26.51 -8.63
CA SER A 378 11.43 27.28 -8.22
C SER A 378 12.71 26.49 -8.48
N PHE A 379 12.75 25.20 -8.13
CA PHE A 379 13.90 24.35 -8.40
C PHE A 379 14.16 24.16 -9.89
N VAL A 380 13.12 23.83 -10.66
CA VAL A 380 13.23 23.65 -12.12
C VAL A 380 13.75 24.93 -12.79
N ASN A 381 13.23 26.10 -12.41
CA ASN A 381 13.69 27.38 -12.93
C ASN A 381 15.16 27.65 -12.58
N LYS A 382 15.60 27.34 -11.36
CA LYS A 382 17.00 27.46 -10.94
C LYS A 382 17.91 26.48 -11.68
N ALA A 383 17.44 25.26 -11.95
CA ALA A 383 18.20 24.26 -12.71
C ALA A 383 18.47 24.73 -14.14
N VAL A 384 17.43 25.20 -14.84
CA VAL A 384 17.55 25.78 -16.18
C VAL A 384 18.45 27.01 -16.17
N ALA A 385 18.28 27.92 -15.22
CA ALA A 385 19.11 29.13 -15.09
C ALA A 385 20.59 28.80 -14.78
N ALA A 386 20.86 27.69 -14.09
CA ALA A 386 22.21 27.18 -13.83
C ALA A 386 22.81 26.40 -15.03
N GLY A 387 22.10 26.32 -16.16
CA GLY A 387 22.57 25.65 -17.37
C GLY A 387 22.57 24.12 -17.27
N LYS A 388 21.79 23.53 -16.36
CA LYS A 388 21.61 22.08 -16.28
C LYS A 388 20.72 21.66 -17.45
N SER A 389 21.26 20.93 -18.42
CA SER A 389 20.49 20.53 -19.60
C SER A 389 19.61 19.30 -19.37
N LYS A 390 19.80 18.57 -18.26
CA LYS A 390 19.08 17.34 -17.95
C LYS A 390 18.59 17.30 -16.51
N ILE A 391 17.58 16.48 -16.22
CA ILE A 391 17.03 16.31 -14.87
C ILE A 391 16.69 14.86 -14.56
N ILE A 392 17.03 14.42 -13.34
CA ILE A 392 16.52 13.17 -12.75
C ILE A 392 15.47 13.55 -11.71
N VAL A 393 14.28 13.00 -11.84
CA VAL A 393 13.21 13.02 -10.84
C VAL A 393 13.23 11.67 -10.11
N ASP A 394 13.76 11.66 -8.88
CA ASP A 394 13.92 10.47 -8.06
C ASP A 394 12.70 10.29 -7.13
N VAL A 395 11.87 9.31 -7.47
CA VAL A 395 10.66 8.91 -6.74
C VAL A 395 10.82 7.54 -6.06
N THR A 396 12.07 7.15 -5.78
CA THR A 396 12.38 5.94 -5.00
C THR A 396 11.60 5.95 -3.68
N ASN A 397 10.91 4.85 -3.34
CA ASN A 397 10.16 4.71 -2.10
C ASN A 397 9.04 5.76 -1.91
N ASN A 398 8.43 6.26 -2.99
CA ASN A 398 7.34 7.23 -2.93
C ASN A 398 5.96 6.54 -2.86
N PRO A 399 5.22 6.64 -1.73
CA PRO A 399 3.94 5.98 -1.55
C PRO A 399 2.75 6.71 -2.19
N GLY A 400 2.96 7.91 -2.76
CA GLY A 400 1.91 8.80 -3.21
C GLY A 400 1.56 9.86 -2.16
N GLY A 401 0.28 10.22 -2.06
CA GLY A 401 -0.21 11.31 -1.19
C GLY A 401 -1.29 12.12 -1.91
N THR A 402 -1.26 13.45 -1.80
CA THR A 402 -2.26 14.34 -2.40
C THR A 402 -2.20 14.34 -3.93
N VAL A 403 -3.28 13.89 -4.57
CA VAL A 403 -3.42 13.81 -6.05
C VAL A 403 -3.05 15.11 -6.78
N ASP A 404 -3.51 16.25 -6.25
CA ASP A 404 -3.26 17.56 -6.84
C ASP A 404 -1.76 17.90 -6.93
N SER A 405 -0.94 17.45 -5.98
CA SER A 405 0.52 17.64 -5.99
C SER A 405 1.19 16.88 -7.14
N GLY A 406 0.68 15.69 -7.47
CA GLY A 406 1.16 14.92 -8.64
C GLY A 406 0.87 15.62 -9.96
N PHE A 407 -0.36 16.14 -10.12
CA PHE A 407 -0.74 16.91 -11.31
C PHE A 407 -0.01 18.26 -11.38
N ALA A 408 0.23 18.92 -10.24
CA ALA A 408 1.01 20.14 -10.18
C ALA A 408 2.43 19.91 -10.71
N LEU A 409 3.13 18.86 -10.23
CA LEU A 409 4.47 18.52 -10.69
C LEU A 409 4.51 18.18 -12.19
N LEU A 410 3.55 17.38 -12.66
CA LEU A 410 3.39 17.09 -14.09
C LEU A 410 3.28 18.37 -14.91
N SER A 411 2.45 19.32 -14.47
CA SER A 411 2.19 20.58 -15.17
C SER A 411 3.40 21.53 -15.22
N ILE A 412 4.38 21.36 -14.33
CA ILE A 412 5.65 22.11 -14.36
C ILE A 412 6.53 21.64 -15.53
N PHE A 413 6.54 20.33 -15.81
CA PHE A 413 7.30 19.77 -16.93
C PHE A 413 6.55 19.91 -18.27
N PHE A 414 5.22 19.83 -18.26
CA PHE A 414 4.40 19.86 -19.46
C PHE A 414 3.20 20.81 -19.32
N PRO A 415 3.40 22.15 -19.27
CA PRO A 415 2.34 23.13 -19.00
C PRO A 415 1.27 23.26 -20.11
N ASN A 416 1.58 22.80 -21.32
CA ASN A 416 0.70 22.85 -22.49
C ASN A 416 0.01 21.51 -22.80
N MET A 417 -0.06 20.60 -21.81
CA MET A 417 -0.63 19.29 -22.02
C MET A 417 -2.14 19.21 -21.74
N THR A 418 -2.81 18.29 -22.42
CA THR A 418 -4.12 17.81 -21.97
C THR A 418 -3.91 16.64 -21.02
N ILE A 419 -4.37 16.77 -19.77
CA ILE A 419 -4.29 15.70 -18.78
C ILE A 419 -5.46 14.75 -18.98
N PHE A 420 -5.17 13.47 -19.25
CA PHE A 420 -6.17 12.42 -19.32
C PHE A 420 -6.24 11.69 -17.98
N SER A 421 -7.36 11.77 -17.28
CA SER A 421 -7.64 10.88 -16.16
C SER A 421 -8.93 10.13 -16.42
N ALA A 422 -8.95 8.85 -16.06
CA ALA A 422 -10.10 7.99 -16.26
C ALA A 422 -10.19 6.98 -15.13
N THR A 423 -11.35 6.93 -14.51
CA THR A 423 -11.64 6.08 -13.36
C THR A 423 -13.01 5.45 -13.47
N ARG A 424 -13.18 4.32 -12.78
CA ARG A 424 -14.48 3.73 -12.47
C ARG A 424 -14.51 3.31 -11.01
N ILE A 425 -15.69 3.31 -10.43
CA ILE A 425 -15.98 2.74 -9.11
C ILE A 425 -16.96 1.58 -9.29
N ARG A 426 -17.10 0.76 -8.25
CA ARG A 426 -18.13 -0.28 -8.22
C ARG A 426 -19.52 0.35 -8.15
N SER A 427 -20.42 -0.11 -9.02
CA SER A 427 -21.84 0.21 -9.00
C SER A 427 -22.60 -0.97 -8.41
N VAL A 428 -22.66 -1.01 -7.08
CA VAL A 428 -23.27 -2.06 -6.26
C VAL A 428 -24.21 -1.41 -5.25
N PRO A 429 -25.15 -2.14 -4.62
CA PRO A 429 -26.11 -1.53 -3.69
C PRO A 429 -25.47 -0.68 -2.58
N GLU A 430 -24.28 -1.08 -2.10
CA GLU A 430 -23.49 -0.36 -1.10
C GLU A 430 -23.13 1.07 -1.54
N THR A 431 -22.70 1.26 -2.79
CA THR A 431 -22.33 2.57 -3.35
C THR A 431 -23.55 3.30 -3.88
N GLN A 432 -24.48 2.58 -4.52
CA GLN A 432 -25.71 3.13 -5.09
C GLN A 432 -26.56 3.81 -4.03
N PHE A 433 -26.68 3.24 -2.82
CA PHE A 433 -27.43 3.86 -1.71
C PHE A 433 -27.04 5.32 -1.45
N ILE A 434 -25.73 5.64 -1.53
CA ILE A 434 -25.21 6.98 -1.27
C ILE A 434 -25.51 7.91 -2.44
N PHE A 435 -25.23 7.50 -3.68
CA PHE A 435 -25.53 8.31 -4.87
C PHE A 435 -27.03 8.59 -5.01
N ASP A 436 -27.85 7.57 -4.82
CA ASP A 436 -29.31 7.66 -4.83
C ASP A 436 -29.83 8.65 -3.77
N THR A 437 -29.27 8.59 -2.55
CA THR A 437 -29.64 9.53 -1.49
C THR A 437 -29.21 10.96 -1.84
N ALA A 438 -28.01 11.14 -2.39
CA ALA A 438 -27.50 12.44 -2.81
C ALA A 438 -28.38 13.08 -3.89
N SER A 439 -28.74 12.33 -4.94
CA SER A 439 -29.56 12.82 -6.05
C SER A 439 -31.01 13.11 -5.67
N ARG A 440 -31.56 12.37 -4.69
CA ARG A 440 -32.93 12.61 -4.19
C ARG A 440 -32.99 13.75 -3.17
N SER A 441 -31.88 14.12 -2.54
CA SER A 441 -31.81 15.21 -1.57
C SER A 441 -32.17 16.57 -2.20
N LYS A 442 -32.88 17.41 -1.43
CA LYS A 442 -33.29 18.77 -1.85
C LYS A 442 -32.78 19.87 -0.93
N ASP A 443 -32.22 19.49 0.22
CA ASP A 443 -31.63 20.42 1.17
C ASP A 443 -30.26 20.92 0.67
N PRO A 444 -30.04 22.25 0.55
CA PRO A 444 -28.80 22.79 0.01
C PRO A 444 -27.54 22.41 0.80
N GLU A 445 -27.61 22.35 2.13
CA GLU A 445 -26.45 21.97 2.95
C GLU A 445 -26.10 20.49 2.73
N THR A 446 -27.12 19.63 2.68
CA THR A 446 -26.97 18.20 2.37
C THR A 446 -26.35 17.98 0.98
N ILE A 447 -26.86 18.69 -0.03
CA ILE A 447 -26.33 18.64 -1.40
C ILE A 447 -24.86 19.07 -1.41
N GLU A 448 -24.51 20.14 -0.69
CA GLU A 448 -23.12 20.62 -0.66
C GLU A 448 -22.19 19.65 0.06
N ASN A 449 -22.64 19.00 1.14
CA ASN A 449 -21.87 17.96 1.82
C ASN A 449 -21.62 16.75 0.89
N PHE A 450 -22.62 16.29 0.13
CA PHE A 450 -22.43 15.23 -0.88
C PHE A 450 -21.55 15.67 -2.05
N ARG A 451 -21.66 16.94 -2.48
CA ARG A 451 -20.75 17.52 -3.48
C ARG A 451 -19.32 17.50 -2.98
N GLY A 452 -19.07 17.94 -1.75
CA GLY A 452 -17.73 17.95 -1.13
C GLY A 452 -17.15 16.55 -0.91
N ALA A 453 -18.01 15.53 -0.71
CA ALA A 453 -17.61 14.13 -0.60
C ALA A 453 -17.49 13.40 -1.95
N GLY A 454 -17.84 14.03 -3.07
CA GLY A 454 -17.69 13.46 -4.41
C GLY A 454 -18.80 12.48 -4.84
N PHE A 455 -19.97 12.52 -4.18
CA PHE A 455 -21.12 11.65 -4.49
C PHE A 455 -22.24 12.36 -5.28
N LEU A 456 -22.01 13.61 -5.71
CA LEU A 456 -22.96 14.34 -6.54
C LEU A 456 -22.58 14.25 -8.02
N ILE A 457 -23.42 13.59 -8.81
CA ILE A 457 -23.16 13.27 -10.22
C ILE A 457 -22.95 14.52 -11.08
N SER A 458 -23.61 15.63 -10.74
CA SER A 458 -23.43 16.91 -11.45
C SER A 458 -22.00 17.48 -11.38
N ASN A 459 -21.15 16.98 -10.47
CA ASN A 459 -19.75 17.39 -10.37
C ASN A 459 -18.81 16.52 -11.20
N LEU A 460 -19.27 15.33 -11.59
CA LEU A 460 -18.48 14.37 -12.33
C LEU A 460 -18.40 14.79 -13.79
N VAL A 461 -17.19 14.71 -14.34
CA VAL A 461 -16.92 14.95 -15.76
C VAL A 461 -16.36 13.69 -16.37
N GLN A 462 -16.57 13.51 -17.66
CA GLN A 462 -15.93 12.45 -18.44
C GLN A 462 -14.44 12.78 -18.64
N PRO A 463 -13.60 11.80 -19.04
CA PRO A 463 -12.18 12.01 -19.28
C PRO A 463 -11.83 13.16 -20.27
N ASP A 464 -12.78 13.56 -21.12
CA ASP A 464 -12.61 14.69 -22.05
C ASP A 464 -12.61 16.07 -21.37
N GLN A 465 -12.93 16.13 -20.06
CA GLN A 465 -13.07 17.35 -19.24
C GLN A 465 -14.11 18.36 -19.77
N LYS A 466 -14.98 17.94 -20.70
CA LYS A 466 -15.94 18.81 -21.41
C LYS A 466 -17.38 18.37 -21.18
N THR A 467 -17.60 17.06 -21.04
CA THR A 467 -18.94 16.49 -20.89
C THR A 467 -19.13 15.91 -19.50
N GLY A 468 -20.36 16.00 -18.98
CA GLY A 468 -20.78 15.41 -17.70
C GLY A 468 -21.72 14.23 -17.92
N PHE A 469 -22.58 13.98 -16.93
CA PHE A 469 -23.65 12.98 -16.98
C PHE A 469 -25.01 13.65 -16.76
N ASP A 470 -26.01 13.28 -17.55
CA ASP A 470 -27.35 13.90 -17.51
C ASP A 470 -28.23 13.30 -16.39
N SER A 471 -27.98 12.05 -16.01
CA SER A 471 -28.77 11.32 -15.01
C SER A 471 -27.93 10.33 -14.19
N ASP A 472 -28.50 9.89 -13.06
CA ASP A 472 -27.90 8.85 -12.23
C ASP A 472 -27.68 7.55 -13.02
N SER A 473 -28.62 7.18 -13.88
CA SER A 473 -28.50 5.98 -14.72
C SER A 473 -27.37 6.06 -15.74
N ASP A 474 -27.06 7.27 -16.25
CA ASP A 474 -25.96 7.43 -17.22
C ASP A 474 -24.60 7.19 -16.58
N PHE A 475 -24.47 7.47 -15.27
CA PHE A 475 -23.25 7.23 -14.51
C PHE A 475 -23.24 5.88 -13.81
N LEU A 476 -24.28 5.49 -13.08
CA LEU A 476 -24.32 4.24 -12.31
C LEU A 476 -24.48 3.00 -13.19
N GLY A 477 -24.97 3.14 -14.41
CA GLY A 477 -25.02 2.07 -15.39
C GLY A 477 -26.37 1.34 -15.50
N PRO A 478 -26.35 0.10 -16.04
CA PRO A 478 -25.30 -0.90 -15.84
C PRO A 478 -24.10 -0.79 -16.79
N PHE A 479 -22.89 -0.93 -16.24
CA PHE A 479 -21.66 -1.23 -16.96
C PHE A 479 -20.97 -2.44 -16.33
N ASP A 480 -20.26 -3.21 -17.15
CA ASP A 480 -19.49 -4.38 -16.72
C ASP A 480 -18.08 -4.27 -17.28
N VAL A 481 -17.08 -4.39 -16.40
CA VAL A 481 -15.67 -4.29 -16.75
C VAL A 481 -14.94 -5.42 -16.06
N LEU A 482 -14.55 -6.46 -16.82
CA LEU A 482 -13.94 -7.68 -16.28
C LEU A 482 -14.78 -8.30 -15.14
N ASP A 483 -16.09 -8.45 -15.38
CA ASP A 483 -17.08 -8.95 -14.41
C ASP A 483 -17.30 -8.05 -13.18
N VAL A 484 -16.72 -6.84 -13.14
CA VAL A 484 -16.99 -5.85 -12.10
C VAL A 484 -18.21 -5.01 -12.48
N PRO A 485 -19.29 -5.02 -11.68
CA PRO A 485 -20.38 -4.06 -11.81
C PRO A 485 -19.83 -2.64 -11.60
N SER A 486 -19.75 -1.87 -12.67
CA SER A 486 -19.01 -0.60 -12.70
C SER A 486 -19.91 0.57 -13.02
N THR A 487 -19.50 1.77 -12.60
CA THR A 487 -20.03 3.02 -13.15
C THR A 487 -19.51 3.26 -14.56
N ALA A 488 -20.06 4.26 -15.25
CA ALA A 488 -19.47 4.88 -16.43
C ALA A 488 -18.06 5.39 -16.13
N ILE A 489 -17.28 5.59 -17.19
CA ILE A 489 -15.94 6.15 -17.06
C ILE A 489 -16.04 7.64 -16.75
N SER A 490 -15.40 8.06 -15.66
CA SER A 490 -15.33 9.47 -15.26
C SER A 490 -13.89 9.88 -15.05
N ALA A 491 -13.59 11.15 -15.24
CA ALA A 491 -12.30 11.69 -14.85
C ALA A 491 -12.09 11.53 -13.34
N GLU A 492 -10.82 11.40 -12.97
CA GLU A 492 -10.43 11.35 -11.55
C GLU A 492 -10.66 12.70 -10.87
N ASN A 493 -10.32 13.78 -11.59
CA ASN A 493 -10.45 15.16 -11.14
C ASN A 493 -11.17 16.01 -12.20
N ASN A 494 -11.87 17.05 -11.75
CA ASN A 494 -12.48 18.05 -12.61
C ASN A 494 -11.60 19.30 -12.61
N PHE A 495 -10.67 19.36 -13.57
CA PHE A 495 -9.69 20.44 -13.68
C PHE A 495 -10.32 21.81 -14.00
N LEU A 496 -11.56 21.84 -14.50
CA LEU A 496 -12.29 23.10 -14.71
C LEU A 496 -12.78 23.74 -13.40
N SER A 497 -12.95 22.92 -12.36
CA SER A 497 -13.39 23.34 -11.03
C SER A 497 -12.25 23.48 -10.02
N GLY A 498 -11.01 23.27 -10.46
CA GLY A 498 -9.82 23.32 -9.61
C GLY A 498 -9.58 24.72 -9.03
N ASN A 499 -9.08 24.77 -7.80
CA ASN A 499 -8.69 26.01 -7.14
C ASN A 499 -7.20 26.26 -7.33
N ALA A 500 -6.84 27.03 -8.36
CA ALA A 500 -5.44 27.38 -8.67
C ALA A 500 -4.75 28.22 -7.57
N THR A 501 -5.48 28.69 -6.56
CA THR A 501 -4.88 29.38 -5.40
C THR A 501 -4.30 28.38 -4.42
N ASP A 502 -5.06 27.33 -4.06
CA ASP A 502 -4.71 26.39 -2.99
C ASP A 502 -4.07 25.10 -3.52
N ALA A 503 -4.41 24.71 -4.75
CA ALA A 503 -3.94 23.50 -5.42
C ALA A 503 -3.61 23.83 -6.89
N PRO A 504 -2.50 24.54 -7.15
CA PRO A 504 -2.17 25.03 -8.48
C PRO A 504 -1.79 23.89 -9.43
N ILE A 505 -2.52 23.76 -10.53
CA ILE A 505 -2.23 22.82 -11.63
C ILE A 505 -2.26 23.62 -12.93
N ASN A 506 -1.12 23.69 -13.63
CA ASN A 506 -0.99 24.55 -14.79
C ASN A 506 -1.32 23.87 -16.11
N ILE A 507 -2.58 23.96 -16.52
CA ILE A 507 -3.05 23.46 -17.81
C ILE A 507 -3.36 24.65 -18.70
N PHE A 508 -2.56 24.84 -19.75
CA PHE A 508 -2.70 25.95 -20.71
C PHE A 508 -2.72 27.33 -20.03
N GLY A 509 -1.82 27.56 -19.07
CA GLY A 509 -1.67 28.85 -18.39
C GLY A 509 -2.68 29.13 -17.27
N LYS A 510 -3.46 28.13 -16.85
CA LYS A 510 -4.48 28.26 -15.78
C LYS A 510 -3.97 27.89 -14.38
N GLY A 511 -2.67 27.71 -14.19
CA GLY A 511 -2.08 27.29 -12.92
C GLY A 511 -1.93 28.37 -11.85
N GLY A 512 -2.38 29.60 -12.12
CA GLY A 512 -2.27 30.71 -11.17
C GLY A 512 -0.80 31.07 -10.92
N VAL A 513 -0.27 30.65 -9.77
CA VAL A 513 1.14 30.87 -9.41
C VAL A 513 2.11 30.01 -10.23
N LEU A 514 1.64 28.88 -10.76
CA LEU A 514 2.36 28.12 -11.77
C LEU A 514 2.06 28.75 -13.14
N ASN A 515 3.05 29.40 -13.74
CA ASN A 515 2.88 30.23 -14.93
C ASN A 515 3.80 29.84 -16.10
N GLY A 516 4.40 28.65 -16.05
CA GLY A 516 5.16 28.11 -17.19
C GLY A 516 4.28 27.99 -18.44
N THR A 517 4.84 28.29 -19.61
CA THR A 517 4.11 28.18 -20.89
C THR A 517 4.81 27.27 -21.87
N GLU A 518 5.99 26.76 -21.56
CA GLU A 518 6.75 25.84 -22.41
C GLU A 518 7.41 24.78 -21.52
N PRO A 519 7.60 23.55 -22.01
CA PRO A 519 8.37 22.54 -21.30
C PRO A 519 9.80 23.03 -20.99
N PRO A 520 10.29 22.89 -19.74
CA PRO A 520 11.63 23.32 -19.35
C PRO A 520 12.74 22.39 -19.87
N TYR A 521 12.39 21.17 -20.28
CA TYR A 521 13.28 20.14 -20.81
C TYR A 521 12.58 19.42 -21.96
N ASN A 522 13.36 18.87 -22.89
CA ASN A 522 12.83 17.86 -23.80
C ASN A 522 12.57 16.56 -23.03
N PRO A 523 11.56 15.74 -23.42
CA PRO A 523 11.26 14.50 -22.72
C PRO A 523 12.46 13.54 -22.56
N GLU A 524 13.35 13.45 -23.55
CA GLU A 524 14.54 12.60 -23.54
C GLU A 524 15.64 13.04 -22.54
N ASP A 525 15.57 14.29 -22.09
CA ASP A 525 16.44 14.92 -21.10
C ASP A 525 15.89 14.83 -19.67
N ILE A 526 14.75 14.15 -19.50
CA ILE A 526 14.13 13.82 -18.21
C ILE A 526 14.25 12.31 -17.96
N ILE A 527 14.73 11.94 -16.77
CA ILE A 527 14.67 10.57 -16.26
C ILE A 527 13.79 10.54 -15.02
N ILE A 528 12.90 9.56 -14.93
CA ILE A 528 12.27 9.16 -13.67
C ILE A 528 13.03 7.98 -13.09
N LEU A 529 13.59 8.15 -11.89
CA LEU A 529 14.21 7.07 -11.12
C LEU A 529 13.23 6.53 -10.10
N THR A 530 13.05 5.21 -10.07
CA THR A 530 12.17 4.53 -9.12
C THR A 530 12.78 3.19 -8.68
N ASP A 531 12.28 2.63 -7.59
CA ASP A 531 12.53 1.27 -7.10
C ASP A 531 11.27 0.39 -7.22
N GLY A 532 10.33 0.80 -8.08
CA GLY A 532 9.06 0.13 -8.30
C GLY A 532 8.03 0.40 -7.21
N GLN A 533 8.37 1.03 -6.07
CA GLN A 533 7.41 1.25 -4.98
C GLN A 533 6.40 2.37 -5.23
N CYS A 534 6.60 3.15 -6.30
CA CYS A 534 5.72 4.24 -6.72
C CYS A 534 4.24 3.81 -6.68
N SER A 535 3.48 4.44 -5.78
CA SER A 535 2.07 4.09 -5.48
C SER A 535 1.18 5.33 -5.49
N SER A 536 -0.14 5.12 -5.63
CA SER A 536 -1.17 6.15 -5.59
C SER A 536 -0.81 7.34 -6.51
N THR A 537 -0.79 8.56 -6.00
CA THR A 537 -0.42 9.80 -6.73
C THR A 537 0.91 9.71 -7.49
N CYS A 538 1.90 8.96 -7.00
CA CYS A 538 3.14 8.78 -7.76
C CYS A 538 2.89 8.08 -9.10
N THR A 539 1.95 7.13 -9.13
CA THR A 539 1.58 6.43 -10.37
C THR A 539 0.93 7.37 -11.38
N ILE A 540 0.16 8.36 -10.91
CA ILE A 540 -0.40 9.42 -11.75
C ILE A 540 0.74 10.17 -12.42
N PHE A 541 1.72 10.65 -11.65
CA PHE A 541 2.87 11.36 -12.20
C PHE A 541 3.60 10.53 -13.26
N ILE A 542 4.04 9.30 -12.94
CA ILE A 542 4.80 8.49 -13.90
C ILE A 542 3.95 8.13 -15.13
N ASN A 543 2.70 7.69 -14.97
CA ASN A 543 1.83 7.30 -16.08
C ASN A 543 1.55 8.46 -17.05
N HIS A 544 1.64 9.70 -16.58
CA HIS A 544 1.47 10.88 -17.43
C HIS A 544 2.76 11.36 -18.05
N MET A 545 3.93 11.03 -17.49
CA MET A 545 5.23 11.41 -18.07
C MET A 545 5.63 10.48 -19.21
N ILE A 546 5.36 9.17 -19.10
CA ILE A 546 5.77 8.16 -20.10
C ILE A 546 5.20 8.44 -21.51
N PRO A 547 3.90 8.78 -21.71
CA PRO A 547 3.36 9.04 -23.04
C PRO A 547 4.03 10.18 -23.81
N TYR A 548 4.72 11.09 -23.09
CA TYR A 548 5.50 12.18 -23.68
C TYR A 548 6.93 11.77 -24.06
N GLY A 549 7.34 10.54 -23.77
CA GLY A 549 8.68 10.02 -24.10
C GLY A 549 9.69 10.14 -22.95
N VAL A 550 9.24 10.47 -21.73
CA VAL A 550 10.10 10.47 -20.54
C VAL A 550 10.47 9.03 -20.18
N ARG A 551 11.76 8.78 -20.00
CA ARG A 551 12.30 7.45 -19.69
C ARG A 551 12.23 7.15 -18.20
N VAL A 552 11.95 5.90 -17.86
CA VAL A 552 11.90 5.38 -16.49
C VAL A 552 13.05 4.41 -16.25
N VAL A 553 13.76 4.60 -15.15
CA VAL A 553 14.82 3.69 -14.67
C VAL A 553 14.36 3.07 -13.35
N ALA A 554 14.26 1.74 -13.34
CA ALA A 554 13.95 0.96 -12.14
C ALA A 554 15.23 0.44 -11.49
N ASN A 555 15.38 0.61 -10.17
CA ASN A 555 16.53 0.16 -9.41
C ASN A 555 16.15 -1.00 -8.46
N GLY A 556 16.92 -2.09 -8.50
CA GLY A 556 16.73 -3.26 -7.64
C GLY A 556 15.86 -4.36 -8.24
N GLY A 557 14.98 -4.92 -7.40
CA GLY A 557 14.15 -6.09 -7.67
C GLY A 557 14.83 -7.42 -7.30
N ARG A 558 14.15 -8.53 -7.60
CA ARG A 558 14.67 -9.88 -7.37
C ARG A 558 15.91 -10.13 -8.24
N PRO A 559 16.88 -10.94 -7.78
CA PRO A 559 18.10 -11.24 -8.53
C PRO A 559 17.81 -12.21 -9.69
N GLN A 560 17.20 -11.69 -10.75
CA GLN A 560 16.80 -12.43 -11.94
C GLN A 560 17.08 -11.64 -13.22
N VAL A 561 17.31 -12.35 -14.32
CA VAL A 561 17.41 -11.74 -15.66
C VAL A 561 16.01 -11.31 -16.10
N GLY A 562 15.82 -10.03 -16.41
CA GLY A 562 14.56 -9.54 -16.96
C GLY A 562 14.20 -8.12 -16.53
N PRO A 563 13.11 -7.59 -17.09
CA PRO A 563 12.63 -6.25 -16.76
C PRO A 563 12.11 -6.19 -15.33
N MET A 564 11.98 -4.96 -14.84
CA MET A 564 11.27 -4.61 -13.62
C MET A 564 10.29 -3.50 -13.95
N GLN A 565 9.12 -3.51 -13.31
CA GLN A 565 8.12 -2.48 -13.54
C GLN A 565 8.58 -1.13 -12.98
N GLY A 566 8.40 -0.05 -13.74
CA GLY A 566 8.64 1.30 -13.22
C GLY A 566 7.62 1.67 -12.13
N ILE A 567 6.38 1.23 -12.30
CA ILE A 567 5.30 1.42 -11.33
C ILE A 567 4.87 0.05 -10.85
N GLY A 568 5.49 -0.43 -9.78
CA GLY A 568 5.19 -1.72 -9.16
C GLY A 568 4.30 -1.65 -7.92
N GLY A 569 4.05 -0.43 -7.42
CA GLY A 569 3.15 -0.17 -6.32
C GLY A 569 1.68 -0.19 -6.73
N VAL A 570 0.85 0.59 -6.04
CA VAL A 570 -0.60 0.60 -6.26
C VAL A 570 -0.98 1.63 -7.31
N LYS A 571 -1.50 1.18 -8.47
CA LYS A 571 -2.04 2.07 -9.53
C LYS A 571 -3.54 2.39 -9.38
N GLY A 572 -4.12 2.08 -8.22
CA GLY A 572 -5.47 2.57 -7.89
C GLY A 572 -5.46 4.10 -7.84
N ALA A 573 -6.45 4.75 -8.45
CA ALA A 573 -6.53 6.21 -8.50
C ALA A 573 -6.91 6.83 -7.16
N GLN A 574 -7.57 6.08 -6.27
CA GLN A 574 -7.98 6.61 -4.98
C GLN A 574 -8.12 5.51 -3.92
N VAL A 575 -7.50 5.74 -2.77
CA VAL A 575 -7.73 4.99 -1.53
C VAL A 575 -8.92 5.59 -0.78
N GLN A 576 -9.66 4.75 -0.07
CA GLN A 576 -10.77 5.19 0.76
C GLN A 576 -10.70 4.50 2.12
N GLU A 577 -10.49 5.29 3.16
CA GLU A 577 -10.46 4.80 4.55
C GLU A 577 -11.85 4.34 5.00
N LEU A 578 -11.90 3.23 5.72
CA LEU A 578 -13.15 2.69 6.28
C LEU A 578 -13.78 3.65 7.28
N SER A 579 -12.99 4.43 8.01
CA SER A 579 -13.49 5.48 8.92
C SER A 579 -14.24 6.59 8.17
N THR A 580 -13.77 6.92 6.96
CA THR A 580 -14.45 7.88 6.11
C THR A 580 -15.72 7.27 5.53
N LEU A 581 -15.70 6.01 5.09
CA LEU A 581 -16.91 5.30 4.65
C LEU A 581 -17.95 5.20 5.77
N SER A 582 -17.53 4.90 7.00
CA SER A 582 -18.39 4.87 8.18
C SER A 582 -19.08 6.21 8.41
N THR A 583 -18.33 7.31 8.31
CA THR A 583 -18.88 8.67 8.42
C THR A 583 -19.88 8.97 7.29
N ILE A 584 -19.59 8.50 6.06
CA ILE A 584 -20.49 8.67 4.91
C ILE A 584 -21.80 7.89 5.11
N TYR A 585 -21.73 6.63 5.57
CA TYR A 585 -22.91 5.83 5.85
C TYR A 585 -23.73 6.38 7.01
N GLU A 586 -23.08 6.84 8.07
CA GLU A 586 -23.75 7.51 9.20
C GLU A 586 -24.52 8.73 8.71
N PHE A 587 -23.86 9.63 7.97
CA PHE A 587 -24.49 10.82 7.40
C PHE A 587 -25.64 10.49 6.44
N THR A 588 -25.42 9.54 5.52
CA THR A 588 -26.42 9.15 4.51
C THR A 588 -27.66 8.57 5.18
N THR A 589 -27.48 7.70 6.17
CA THR A 589 -28.58 7.14 6.97
C THR A 589 -29.33 8.22 7.75
N GLN A 590 -28.62 9.19 8.34
CA GLN A 590 -29.24 10.34 9.02
C GLN A 590 -30.08 11.19 8.06
N VAL A 591 -29.61 11.43 6.84
CA VAL A 591 -30.38 12.15 5.80
C VAL A 591 -31.68 11.43 5.46
N VAL A 592 -31.62 10.09 5.26
CA VAL A 592 -32.81 9.27 4.98
C VAL A 592 -33.79 9.28 6.15
N GLN A 593 -33.29 9.15 7.38
CA GLN A 593 -34.11 9.16 8.59
C GLN A 593 -34.79 10.52 8.79
N ASN A 594 -34.04 11.62 8.71
CA ASN A 594 -34.57 12.98 8.86
C ASN A 594 -35.67 13.30 7.83
N ALA A 595 -35.49 12.87 6.58
CA ALA A 595 -36.48 13.04 5.54
C ALA A 595 -37.76 12.24 5.83
N THR A 596 -37.62 11.02 6.36
CA THR A 596 -38.72 10.17 6.79
C THR A 596 -39.50 10.81 7.96
N ASP A 597 -38.80 11.29 8.98
CA ASP A 597 -39.39 11.96 10.14
C ASP A 597 -40.09 13.28 9.77
N ALA A 598 -39.55 13.99 8.79
CA ALA A 598 -40.17 15.16 8.18
C ALA A 598 -41.37 14.83 7.26
N LYS A 599 -41.78 13.56 7.18
CA LYS A 599 -42.87 13.05 6.33
C LYS A 599 -42.67 13.32 4.84
N LYS A 600 -41.41 13.38 4.41
CA LYS A 600 -40.97 13.53 3.01
C LYS A 600 -39.90 12.48 2.70
N PRO A 601 -40.21 11.18 2.82
CA PRO A 601 -39.21 10.13 2.69
C PRO A 601 -38.56 10.17 1.30
N LEU A 602 -37.24 9.99 1.26
CA LEU A 602 -36.48 9.93 0.00
C LEU A 602 -36.69 8.61 -0.75
N PHE A 603 -37.06 7.56 -0.03
CA PHE A 603 -37.28 6.21 -0.54
C PHE A 603 -38.64 5.69 -0.09
N THR A 604 -39.31 4.89 -0.93
CA THR A 604 -40.39 4.03 -0.46
C THR A 604 -39.85 2.94 0.47
N SER A 605 -40.70 2.36 1.31
CA SER A 605 -40.28 1.25 2.20
C SER A 605 -39.69 0.06 1.43
N LYS A 606 -40.18 -0.21 0.21
CA LYS A 606 -39.67 -1.29 -0.63
C LYS A 606 -38.27 -0.98 -1.18
N GLU A 607 -38.02 0.26 -1.60
CA GLU A 607 -36.70 0.67 -2.08
C GLU A 607 -35.68 0.65 -0.94
N LEU A 608 -36.05 1.14 0.24
CA LEU A 608 -35.14 1.12 1.40
C LEU A 608 -34.83 -0.31 1.88
N ASP A 609 -35.82 -1.21 1.84
CA ASP A 609 -35.62 -2.64 2.19
C ASP A 609 -34.60 -3.33 1.28
N ALA A 610 -34.43 -2.85 0.03
CA ALA A 610 -33.43 -3.37 -0.90
C ALA A 610 -32.00 -3.01 -0.52
N PHE A 611 -31.78 -1.98 0.32
CA PHE A 611 -30.45 -1.55 0.77
C PHE A 611 -30.09 -2.06 2.17
N LYS A 612 -31.04 -2.59 2.95
CA LYS A 612 -30.83 -2.90 4.37
C LYS A 612 -29.64 -3.82 4.66
N ASP A 613 -29.41 -4.81 3.79
CA ASP A 613 -28.35 -5.80 3.96
C ASP A 613 -26.99 -5.29 3.44
N HIS A 614 -26.98 -4.10 2.83
CA HIS A 614 -25.82 -3.45 2.20
C HIS A 614 -25.35 -2.21 2.98
N ILE A 615 -26.13 -1.74 3.96
CA ILE A 615 -25.73 -0.64 4.83
C ILE A 615 -24.94 -1.24 6.02
N PRO A 616 -23.64 -0.93 6.17
CA PRO A 616 -22.87 -1.41 7.29
C PRO A 616 -23.19 -0.66 8.59
N LEU A 617 -22.90 -1.29 9.72
CA LEU A 617 -22.74 -0.57 10.98
C LEU A 617 -21.61 0.45 10.89
N THR A 618 -21.69 1.52 11.67
CA THR A 618 -20.54 2.43 11.84
C THR A 618 -19.41 1.68 12.56
N LEU A 619 -18.15 2.06 12.33
CA LEU A 619 -17.02 1.40 12.97
C LEU A 619 -17.08 1.45 14.50
N GLU A 620 -17.68 2.49 15.08
CA GLU A 620 -17.89 2.59 16.54
C GLU A 620 -18.90 1.56 17.06
N GLN A 621 -19.80 1.08 16.21
CA GLN A 621 -20.80 0.07 16.51
C GLN A 621 -20.33 -1.35 16.20
N PHE A 622 -19.11 -1.52 15.67
CA PHE A 622 -18.59 -2.83 15.34
C PHE A 622 -18.51 -3.75 16.58
N PRO A 623 -18.81 -5.06 16.41
CA PRO A 623 -18.79 -6.03 17.51
C PRO A 623 -17.37 -6.33 18.02
N ILE A 624 -16.36 -6.08 17.19
CA ILE A 624 -14.93 -6.12 17.54
C ILE A 624 -14.31 -4.85 16.96
N ARG A 625 -13.54 -4.13 17.77
CA ARG A 625 -12.90 -2.88 17.36
C ARG A 625 -11.98 -3.12 16.16
N LEU A 626 -12.03 -2.21 15.20
CA LEU A 626 -11.05 -2.12 14.12
C LEU A 626 -10.20 -0.87 14.32
N THR A 627 -8.87 -1.02 14.30
CA THR A 627 -7.96 0.12 14.54
C THR A 627 -7.91 1.04 13.31
N SER A 628 -7.78 0.45 12.12
CA SER A 628 -7.85 1.14 10.85
C SER A 628 -8.13 0.14 9.72
N GLY A 629 -8.46 0.65 8.54
CA GLY A 629 -8.59 -0.14 7.33
C GLY A 629 -8.96 0.75 6.17
N SER A 630 -8.71 0.25 4.97
CA SER A 630 -8.93 1.00 3.73
C SER A 630 -9.22 0.06 2.57
N VAL A 631 -9.78 0.63 1.51
CA VAL A 631 -10.03 -0.04 0.23
C VAL A 631 -9.51 0.80 -0.93
N ASN A 632 -9.15 0.13 -2.00
CA ASN A 632 -8.90 0.73 -3.31
C ASN A 632 -10.24 1.07 -3.98
N TYR A 633 -10.68 2.31 -3.80
CA TYR A 633 -12.01 2.77 -4.21
C TYR A 633 -12.13 3.01 -5.71
N ARG A 634 -11.12 3.62 -6.35
CA ARG A 634 -11.15 3.93 -7.79
C ARG A 634 -10.08 3.18 -8.54
N ASN A 635 -10.49 2.43 -9.56
CA ASN A 635 -9.58 1.89 -10.56
C ASN A 635 -9.24 2.97 -11.59
N ALA A 636 -7.97 3.10 -11.97
CA ALA A 636 -7.51 3.95 -13.06
C ALA A 636 -7.50 3.20 -14.39
N PHE A 637 -7.76 3.89 -15.50
CA PHE A 637 -7.79 3.33 -16.85
C PHE A 637 -6.90 4.14 -17.80
N ALA A 638 -6.38 3.47 -18.83
CA ALA A 638 -5.52 4.08 -19.83
C ALA A 638 -6.37 4.72 -20.96
N PRO A 639 -5.85 5.73 -21.68
CA PRO A 639 -6.60 6.38 -22.78
C PRO A 639 -6.91 5.45 -23.96
N PHE A 640 -6.20 4.33 -24.07
CA PHE A 640 -6.34 3.33 -25.13
C PHE A 640 -6.95 2.00 -24.64
N ASP A 641 -7.24 1.88 -23.35
CA ASP A 641 -7.87 0.70 -22.75
C ASP A 641 -8.72 1.13 -21.54
N ASP A 642 -10.03 1.18 -21.76
CA ASP A 642 -11.03 1.48 -20.73
C ASP A 642 -11.68 0.22 -20.11
N GLN A 643 -11.12 -0.95 -20.42
CA GLN A 643 -11.59 -2.26 -19.97
C GLN A 643 -10.67 -2.89 -18.93
N THR A 644 -9.35 -2.69 -19.04
CA THR A 644 -8.39 -3.21 -18.06
C THR A 644 -7.93 -2.10 -17.14
N PRO A 645 -8.18 -2.17 -15.82
CA PRO A 645 -7.58 -1.22 -14.90
C PRO A 645 -6.05 -1.27 -15.01
N THR A 646 -5.40 -0.10 -14.99
CA THR A 646 -3.93 0.00 -15.08
C THR A 646 -3.24 -0.77 -13.96
N HIS A 647 -3.94 -0.99 -12.84
CA HIS A 647 -3.58 -1.87 -11.73
C HIS A 647 -3.20 -3.30 -12.15
N PHE A 648 -3.65 -3.78 -13.31
CA PHE A 648 -3.34 -5.11 -13.83
C PHE A 648 -2.55 -5.08 -15.14
N ILE A 649 -2.09 -3.90 -15.58
CA ILE A 649 -1.28 -3.72 -16.77
C ILE A 649 0.19 -3.65 -16.36
N TYR A 650 0.98 -4.64 -16.80
CA TYR A 650 2.43 -4.63 -16.60
C TYR A 650 3.10 -3.63 -17.54
N GLN A 651 3.86 -2.69 -16.97
CA GLN A 651 4.59 -1.67 -17.72
C GLN A 651 6.08 -1.61 -17.31
N PRO A 652 6.97 -2.31 -18.03
CA PRO A 652 8.38 -2.38 -17.65
C PRO A 652 9.05 -1.01 -17.76
N ALA A 653 10.02 -0.74 -16.89
CA ALA A 653 10.91 0.40 -17.03
C ALA A 653 11.80 0.24 -18.27
N ASP A 654 12.20 1.37 -18.87
CA ASP A 654 13.09 1.40 -20.04
C ASP A 654 14.47 0.80 -19.72
N CYS A 655 14.94 1.01 -18.49
CA CYS A 655 16.19 0.49 -17.98
C CYS A 655 16.01 -0.05 -16.57
N ARG A 656 16.54 -1.25 -16.33
CA ARG A 656 16.70 -1.80 -14.98
C ARG A 656 18.17 -1.78 -14.59
N ILE A 657 18.47 -1.29 -13.40
CA ILE A 657 19.79 -1.37 -12.76
C ILE A 657 19.66 -1.96 -11.34
N PHE A 658 20.78 -2.37 -10.75
CA PHE A 658 20.85 -2.84 -9.36
C PHE A 658 21.63 -1.86 -8.48
N TYR A 659 21.31 -1.86 -7.19
CA TYR A 659 22.09 -1.11 -6.20
C TYR A 659 23.53 -1.64 -6.13
N THR A 660 24.49 -0.74 -6.01
CA THR A 660 25.91 -1.06 -5.79
C THR A 660 26.33 -0.71 -4.36
N PRO A 661 27.46 -1.23 -3.85
CA PRO A 661 27.99 -0.82 -2.56
C PRO A 661 28.15 0.71 -2.43
N ALA A 662 28.61 1.39 -3.50
CA ALA A 662 28.73 2.84 -3.49
C ALA A 662 27.36 3.54 -3.33
N SER A 663 26.33 3.06 -4.04
CA SER A 663 24.98 3.62 -3.95
C SER A 663 24.32 3.42 -2.58
N LEU A 664 24.79 2.45 -1.79
CA LEU A 664 24.29 2.22 -0.44
C LEU A 664 24.66 3.37 0.50
N ILE A 665 25.80 4.03 0.31
CA ILE A 665 26.28 5.08 1.22
C ILE A 665 26.32 6.47 0.58
N SER A 666 26.05 6.57 -0.72
CA SER A 666 26.05 7.82 -1.48
C SER A 666 24.85 7.89 -2.44
N PRO A 667 23.89 8.81 -2.20
CA PRO A 667 22.84 9.12 -3.15
C PRO A 667 23.38 9.59 -4.51
N GLU A 668 24.49 10.34 -4.52
CA GLU A 668 25.13 10.80 -5.76
C GLU A 668 25.65 9.63 -6.59
N ALA A 669 26.20 8.58 -5.98
CA ALA A 669 26.59 7.39 -6.71
C ALA A 669 25.39 6.68 -7.35
N LYS A 670 24.23 6.65 -6.66
CA LYS A 670 22.98 6.12 -7.23
C LYS A 670 22.55 6.92 -8.46
N TRP A 671 22.49 8.25 -8.35
CA TRP A 671 22.08 9.10 -9.46
C TRP A 671 23.10 9.08 -10.61
N GLY A 672 24.39 9.02 -10.29
CA GLY A 672 25.48 8.89 -11.26
C GLY A 672 25.34 7.63 -12.10
N ASN A 673 25.08 6.47 -11.46
CA ASN A 673 24.84 5.22 -12.18
C ASN A 673 23.64 5.31 -13.14
N VAL A 674 22.58 6.00 -12.72
CA VAL A 674 21.36 6.22 -13.53
C VAL A 674 21.65 7.14 -14.72
N ALA A 675 22.31 8.27 -14.49
CA ALA A 675 22.72 9.19 -15.55
C ALA A 675 23.64 8.49 -16.55
N ASP A 676 24.61 7.71 -16.07
CA ASP A 676 25.55 6.99 -16.92
C ASP A 676 24.89 5.87 -17.73
N ALA A 677 23.91 5.15 -17.17
CA ALA A 677 23.17 4.12 -17.87
C ALA A 677 22.34 4.66 -19.06
N ILE A 678 21.94 5.92 -19.00
CA ILE A 678 20.97 6.52 -19.92
C ILE A 678 21.58 7.54 -20.88
N TRP A 679 22.51 8.37 -20.40
CA TRP A 679 23.17 9.42 -21.16
C TRP A 679 24.70 9.24 -21.27
N GLY A 680 25.28 8.36 -20.46
CA GLY A 680 26.73 8.15 -20.39
C GLY A 680 27.20 6.82 -20.98
N LYS A 681 28.19 6.21 -20.31
CA LYS A 681 28.83 4.94 -20.73
C LYS A 681 28.42 3.73 -19.88
N GLY A 682 27.48 3.91 -18.97
CA GLY A 682 26.94 2.83 -18.15
C GLY A 682 26.07 1.88 -18.98
N GLY A 683 25.59 0.81 -18.34
CA GLY A 683 24.69 -0.14 -18.94
C GLY A 683 23.50 -0.45 -18.03
N CYS A 684 22.44 -0.99 -18.63
CA CYS A 684 21.31 -1.54 -17.89
C CYS A 684 21.53 -3.05 -17.70
N ALA A 685 21.13 -3.57 -16.53
CA ALA A 685 20.95 -5.01 -16.33
C ALA A 685 19.92 -5.59 -17.31
N PHE A 686 18.91 -4.78 -17.67
CA PHE A 686 17.95 -5.08 -18.70
C PHE A 686 17.44 -3.79 -19.34
N SER A 687 17.21 -3.79 -20.65
CA SER A 687 16.64 -2.65 -21.37
C SER A 687 15.40 -3.07 -22.16
N VAL A 688 14.39 -2.22 -22.13
CA VAL A 688 13.25 -2.27 -23.04
C VAL A 688 13.44 -1.14 -24.04
N ALA A 689 13.17 -1.41 -25.32
CA ALA A 689 13.16 -0.35 -26.31
C ALA A 689 12.06 0.65 -25.95
N ALA A 690 12.41 1.93 -25.86
CA ALA A 690 11.44 2.97 -25.54
C ALA A 690 10.29 2.94 -26.56
N PRO A 691 9.02 2.87 -26.12
CA PRO A 691 7.91 2.99 -27.03
C PRO A 691 7.91 4.38 -27.69
N PRO A 692 7.50 4.51 -28.97
CA PRO A 692 7.36 5.82 -29.58
C PRO A 692 6.32 6.67 -28.81
N PRO A 693 6.49 8.00 -28.72
CA PRO A 693 5.54 8.87 -28.03
C PRO A 693 4.13 8.66 -28.56
N LEU A 694 3.17 8.43 -27.66
CA LEU A 694 1.79 8.11 -28.04
C LEU A 694 0.96 9.37 -28.35
N LEU A 695 1.42 10.54 -27.92
CA LEU A 695 0.73 11.82 -28.10
C LEU A 695 1.53 12.73 -29.03
N THR A 696 1.19 12.73 -30.32
CA THR A 696 1.55 13.81 -31.25
C THR A 696 0.31 14.70 -31.45
N ASP A 697 0.21 15.84 -30.75
CA ASP A 697 -0.69 17.01 -30.90
C ASP A 697 -2.12 16.88 -31.48
N LYS A 698 -2.68 15.67 -31.62
CA LYS A 698 -4.03 15.43 -32.13
C LYS A 698 -4.81 14.60 -31.13
N PRO A 699 -5.91 15.13 -30.57
CA PRO A 699 -6.81 14.33 -29.76
C PRO A 699 -7.38 13.20 -30.62
N SER A 700 -7.09 11.96 -30.23
CA SER A 700 -7.84 10.79 -30.70
C SER A 700 -9.27 10.91 -30.19
N SER A 701 -10.25 10.80 -31.08
CA SER A 701 -11.66 10.75 -30.70
C SER A 701 -11.94 9.45 -29.94
N THR A 702 -12.09 9.53 -28.62
CA THR A 702 -12.59 8.41 -27.80
C THR A 702 -14.04 8.12 -28.16
N SER A 703 -14.34 6.86 -28.49
CA SER A 703 -15.71 6.39 -28.68
C SER A 703 -16.45 6.40 -27.34
N SER A 704 -17.66 6.99 -27.32
CA SER A 704 -18.54 6.95 -26.16
C SER A 704 -18.88 5.50 -25.79
N SER A 705 -18.69 5.15 -24.51
CA SER A 705 -19.11 3.84 -23.98
C SER A 705 -20.63 3.75 -24.02
N LYS A 706 -21.19 2.87 -24.85
CA LYS A 706 -22.62 2.58 -24.84
C LYS A 706 -22.96 1.57 -23.73
N PRO A 707 -24.14 1.68 -23.08
CA PRO A 707 -24.63 0.67 -22.16
C PRO A 707 -24.70 -0.71 -22.82
N ALA A 708 -24.29 -1.76 -22.10
CA ALA A 708 -24.33 -3.12 -22.63
C ALA A 708 -25.78 -3.61 -22.77
N SER A 709 -26.17 -4.08 -23.96
CA SER A 709 -27.43 -4.80 -24.15
C SER A 709 -27.29 -6.24 -23.64
N THR A 710 -28.11 -6.61 -22.67
CA THR A 710 -28.18 -7.95 -22.09
C THR A 710 -28.45 -9.02 -23.15
N THR A 711 -27.50 -9.93 -23.35
CA THR A 711 -27.74 -11.22 -24.03
C THR A 711 -27.15 -12.36 -23.21
N ALA A 712 -27.93 -13.44 -23.12
CA ALA A 712 -27.80 -14.51 -22.15
C ALA A 712 -26.52 -15.36 -22.28
N ALA A 713 -26.06 -15.82 -21.12
CA ALA A 713 -24.87 -16.64 -20.89
C ALA A 713 -24.81 -17.92 -21.74
N GLY A 714 -23.74 -18.06 -22.53
CA GLY A 714 -23.30 -19.31 -23.12
C GLY A 714 -22.20 -19.95 -22.28
N LYS A 715 -22.45 -21.16 -21.76
CA LYS A 715 -21.48 -21.99 -21.00
C LYS A 715 -20.15 -22.14 -21.77
N LYS A 716 -19.06 -21.56 -21.24
CA LYS A 716 -17.69 -21.92 -21.65
C LYS A 716 -17.10 -22.94 -20.67
N LYS A 717 -16.56 -24.01 -21.24
CA LYS A 717 -15.86 -25.10 -20.54
C LYS A 717 -14.58 -24.56 -19.89
N THR A 718 -14.44 -24.80 -18.60
CA THR A 718 -13.20 -24.65 -17.84
C THR A 718 -12.14 -25.63 -18.36
N GLN A 719 -11.00 -25.10 -18.80
CA GLN A 719 -9.77 -25.87 -18.95
C GLN A 719 -8.88 -25.56 -17.75
N SER A 720 -8.60 -26.58 -16.94
CA SER A 720 -7.62 -26.51 -15.87
C SER A 720 -6.20 -26.56 -16.45
N SER A 721 -5.36 -25.60 -16.07
CA SER A 721 -3.90 -25.78 -16.05
C SER A 721 -3.45 -25.84 -14.59
N ALA A 722 -2.95 -27.02 -14.20
CA ALA A 722 -2.43 -27.29 -12.88
C ALA A 722 -0.93 -26.93 -12.83
N HIS A 723 -0.56 -25.85 -12.11
CA HIS A 723 0.80 -25.59 -11.58
C HIS A 723 0.62 -24.87 -10.21
N LYS A 724 0.73 -25.61 -9.08
CA LYS A 724 1.82 -25.61 -8.07
C LYS A 724 2.13 -24.20 -7.49
N ALA A 725 1.90 -23.85 -6.22
CA ALA A 725 1.54 -24.61 -5.02
C ALA A 725 0.81 -23.71 -4.00
N VAL A 726 -0.40 -24.12 -3.61
CA VAL A 726 -1.00 -23.82 -2.31
C VAL A 726 -0.51 -24.89 -1.33
N GLY A 727 0.80 -24.92 -1.06
CA GLY A 727 1.44 -25.82 -0.09
C GLY A 727 2.01 -24.96 1.04
N LEU A 728 1.28 -24.64 2.11
CA LEU A 728 0.46 -25.52 2.96
C LEU A 728 1.29 -26.72 3.44
N LEU A 729 1.94 -26.54 4.59
CA LEU A 729 2.24 -27.49 5.66
C LEU A 729 3.62 -27.17 6.25
N LEU A 730 3.65 -26.87 7.55
CA LEU A 730 4.73 -27.35 8.42
C LEU A 730 6.15 -27.06 7.95
N ALA A 731 6.70 -25.89 8.27
CA ALA A 731 8.15 -25.78 8.42
C ALA A 731 8.48 -24.59 9.33
N MET A 732 8.56 -24.71 10.66
CA MET A 732 8.80 -25.91 11.46
C MET A 732 8.29 -25.70 12.90
N ALA A 733 7.75 -26.78 13.48
CA ALA A 733 7.63 -27.02 14.92
C ALA A 733 6.46 -26.38 15.71
N GLU A 734 5.26 -26.95 15.58
CA GLU A 734 4.54 -27.38 16.79
C GLU A 734 4.56 -28.91 16.82
N GLY A 735 5.29 -29.46 17.80
CA GLY A 735 5.44 -30.89 18.01
C GLY A 735 4.13 -31.51 18.51
N LEU A 736 3.40 -32.16 17.62
CA LEU A 736 2.43 -33.19 17.99
C LEU A 736 3.21 -34.44 18.46
N LYS A 737 3.38 -34.57 19.78
CA LYS A 737 3.49 -35.91 20.38
C LYS A 737 2.08 -36.53 20.38
N PRO A 738 1.92 -37.79 19.94
CA PRO A 738 0.64 -38.45 19.99
C PRO A 738 0.31 -38.79 21.45
N GLN A 739 -0.82 -38.27 21.95
CA GLN A 739 -1.65 -38.94 22.95
C GLN A 739 -3.09 -38.92 22.47
#